data_AF-A0A350X4U9-F1
#
_entry.id   AF-A0A350X4U9-F1
#
_cell.length_a   1.000
_cell.length_b   1.000
_cell.length_c   1.000
_cell.angle_alpha   90.00
_cell.angle_beta   90.00
_cell.angle_gamma   90.00
#
_symmetry.space_group_name_H-M   'P 1'
#
loop_
_entity.id
_entity.type
_entity.pdbx_description
1 polymer ?
#
loop_
_entity_poly.entity_id
_entity_poly.type
_entity_poly.pdbx_seq_one_letter_code
_entity_poly.pdbx_strand_id
1 'polypeptide(L)'
;MPLDLNENKQPIDHTDPQYQDVLQDLQGNILQGHGRNNSVHIFLTFPNPQNDLDKIKALKKSLAQLSQDITSAKKQLDDADAWRKEGRDGGVFVHFSLSSSGYAKLGFPIAKQPKGAHLPIPNPGKPPEPRQRPDVKNNTLNNDYADVFQDGMKTRQYALLDPPVSTWEPEYQKEIDALVIIAAKDPADVSKKQAEITDKLKKVATISHVEPGIVLRQNFPTTGPGQVVEHFGFADGIADPLFLKKYVDREEGKIAKDLFSARLNLVLIQDPFGTKNVSFGSFLVFRKLEQNVRGFKKAEAALSQKLGLSPQQAGAMAVGRFEDGTPLVVSEKDGGKNLNNFDYSEDKPGLKCPFQAHTRKTNPRLESVKKGGLFAKTKEEELGHRIARRAVSFGSSSSFGSFNDSSSNLDNLPTGGVGLLFMCYQSDIWEQFEFIQRFWSNHPRFLEPDITNTALLKDSKNYDRTGLDAVSGQSQPNQSDPLIDEVPKPAHNWLKERDQPTVKIDVNFANFVTLKGGEYFFSPSISFLKNLPNLPEDFTPAPIQEPEPAKTYVVRQGDDLSNISQRAYGDGSYFTLIYEANKNVIGSNPNSIVPGQILYIPLLDKKQPKPGERYVVKYGDTLFLIAERAYGDGNLYQRIYDANRDTIGPDPTSIQPGQTLVIP
;
A
#
# COMPACT_ATOMS: atom_id res chain seq x y z
N MET A 1 34.60 2.06 5.16
CA MET A 1 34.40 3.42 4.58
C MET A 1 32.95 3.80 4.84
N PRO A 2 32.63 5.06 5.15
CA PRO A 2 31.24 5.49 5.29
C PRO A 2 30.46 5.20 4.00
N LEU A 3 29.28 4.58 4.10
CA LEU A 3 28.43 4.27 2.95
C LEU A 3 27.70 5.54 2.49
N ASP A 4 27.95 5.98 1.25
CA ASP A 4 27.08 6.93 0.57
C ASP A 4 26.05 6.17 -0.29
N LEU A 5 24.77 6.29 0.10
CA LEU A 5 23.65 5.67 -0.61
C LEU A 5 23.51 6.18 -2.05
N ASN A 6 23.96 7.40 -2.36
CA ASN A 6 23.91 7.96 -3.72
C ASN A 6 25.01 7.38 -4.62
N GLU A 7 26.14 6.98 -4.04
CA GLU A 7 27.24 6.33 -4.76
C GLU A 7 27.03 4.81 -4.92
N ASN A 8 26.19 4.19 -4.07
CA ASN A 8 25.82 2.78 -4.20
C ASN A 8 25.00 2.54 -5.47
N LYS A 9 25.62 1.94 -6.49
CA LYS A 9 24.99 1.65 -7.78
C LYS A 9 24.53 0.20 -7.95
N GLN A 10 24.97 -0.71 -7.07
CA GLN A 10 24.79 -2.15 -7.22
C GLN A 10 24.53 -2.82 -5.86
N PRO A 11 23.93 -4.03 -5.87
CA PRO A 11 23.84 -4.90 -4.70
C PRO A 11 25.19 -5.09 -4.01
N ILE A 12 25.20 -5.14 -2.69
CA ILE A 12 26.45 -5.24 -1.91
C ILE A 12 26.87 -6.70 -1.68
N ASP A 13 28.16 -6.92 -1.52
CA ASP A 13 28.67 -8.15 -0.91
C ASP A 13 28.64 -7.99 0.62
N HIS A 14 27.86 -8.80 1.32
CA HIS A 14 27.72 -8.69 2.77
C HIS A 14 28.98 -9.12 3.53
N THR A 15 29.97 -9.71 2.86
CA THR A 15 31.26 -10.09 3.45
C THR A 15 32.33 -9.00 3.33
N ASP A 16 32.07 -7.96 2.53
CA ASP A 16 33.00 -6.86 2.36
C ASP A 16 33.15 -6.07 3.69
N PRO A 17 34.39 -5.88 4.19
CA PRO A 17 34.66 -5.11 5.40
C PRO A 17 34.04 -3.71 5.41
N GLN A 18 33.86 -3.08 4.24
CA GLN A 18 33.35 -1.71 4.17
C GLN A 18 31.89 -1.56 4.64
N TYR A 19 31.09 -2.64 4.58
CA TYR A 19 29.67 -2.61 4.96
C TYR A 19 29.40 -3.19 6.35
N GLN A 20 30.41 -3.69 7.06
CA GLN A 20 30.17 -4.43 8.32
C GLN A 20 29.56 -3.55 9.40
N ASP A 21 30.01 -2.30 9.57
CA ASP A 21 29.45 -1.38 10.55
C ASP A 21 27.98 -1.04 10.22
N VAL A 22 27.68 -0.83 8.94
CA VAL A 22 26.31 -0.60 8.45
C VAL A 22 25.43 -1.81 8.75
N LEU A 23 25.86 -3.02 8.39
CA LEU A 23 25.09 -4.24 8.60
C LEU A 23 24.94 -4.59 10.08
N GLN A 24 25.90 -4.22 10.92
CA GLN A 24 25.85 -4.43 12.37
C GLN A 24 24.86 -3.50 13.06
N ASP A 25 24.69 -2.28 12.54
CA ASP A 25 23.80 -1.26 13.09
C ASP A 25 22.38 -1.30 12.48
N LEU A 26 22.24 -1.79 11.26
CA LEU A 26 20.96 -1.99 10.59
C LEU A 26 20.23 -3.22 11.17
N GLN A 27 18.91 -3.09 11.38
CA GLN A 27 18.08 -4.24 11.78
C GLN A 27 17.96 -5.27 10.65
N GLY A 28 17.77 -6.53 11.02
CA GLY A 28 17.44 -7.61 10.08
C GLY A 28 16.06 -7.42 9.45
N ASN A 29 15.60 -8.39 8.67
CA ASN A 29 14.35 -8.39 7.91
C ASN A 29 14.23 -7.31 6.80
N ILE A 30 15.07 -6.27 6.79
CA ILE A 30 15.03 -5.18 5.79
C ILE A 30 15.64 -5.66 4.46
N LEU A 31 16.96 -5.91 4.42
CA LEU A 31 17.66 -6.31 3.18
C LEU A 31 17.32 -7.72 2.71
N GLN A 32 16.85 -8.58 3.61
CA GLN A 32 16.46 -9.96 3.35
C GLN A 32 15.48 -10.39 4.44
N GLY A 33 14.47 -11.19 4.10
CA GLY A 33 13.54 -11.75 5.10
C GLY A 33 14.23 -12.67 6.11
N HIS A 34 13.75 -12.66 7.36
CA HIS A 34 14.33 -13.45 8.46
C HIS A 34 14.16 -14.98 8.31
N GLY A 35 13.25 -15.42 7.42
CA GLY A 35 13.11 -16.84 7.01
C GLY A 35 12.54 -17.77 8.08
N ARG A 36 11.78 -17.25 9.05
CA ARG A 36 11.21 -18.05 10.15
C ARG A 36 9.73 -18.31 9.91
N ASN A 37 9.25 -19.47 10.34
CA ASN A 37 7.89 -19.94 10.01
C ASN A 37 6.82 -19.40 10.96
N ASN A 38 7.19 -19.00 12.17
CA ASN A 38 6.27 -18.56 13.20
C ASN A 38 6.69 -17.18 13.69
N SER A 39 5.71 -16.31 13.91
CA SER A 39 5.94 -14.95 14.37
C SER A 39 4.80 -14.44 15.23
N VAL A 40 5.08 -13.43 16.05
CA VAL A 40 4.08 -12.58 16.70
C VAL A 40 4.46 -11.12 16.53
N HIS A 41 3.46 -10.30 16.30
CA HIS A 41 3.59 -8.86 16.08
C HIS A 41 2.88 -8.14 17.22
N ILE A 42 3.64 -7.45 18.06
CA ILE A 42 3.18 -6.83 19.30
C ILE A 42 3.10 -5.34 19.07
N PHE A 43 1.89 -4.79 19.11
CA PHE A 43 1.64 -3.37 19.00
C PHE A 43 1.65 -2.72 20.38
N LEU A 44 2.26 -1.54 20.46
CA LEU A 44 2.44 -0.80 21.69
C LEU A 44 1.81 0.58 21.60
N THR A 45 1.25 1.04 22.72
CA THR A 45 0.91 2.46 22.94
C THR A 45 1.74 2.96 24.12
N PHE A 46 2.38 4.11 23.94
CA PHE A 46 3.22 4.79 24.93
C PHE A 46 2.38 5.74 25.79
N PRO A 47 2.81 5.99 27.04
CA PRO A 47 2.15 6.95 27.90
C PRO A 47 2.22 8.35 27.26
N ASN A 48 1.28 9.21 27.64
CA ASN A 48 1.34 10.59 27.20
C ASN A 48 2.45 11.33 28.01
N PRO A 49 3.46 11.93 27.35
CA PRO A 49 4.53 12.68 28.03
C PRO A 49 4.04 13.86 28.87
N GLN A 50 2.89 14.46 28.53
CA GLN A 50 2.27 15.52 29.34
C GLN A 50 1.70 15.00 30.67
N ASN A 51 1.39 13.70 30.76
CA ASN A 51 0.81 13.10 31.96
C ASN A 51 1.88 12.46 32.87
N ASP A 52 2.92 11.84 32.29
CA ASP A 52 3.92 11.08 33.05
C ASP A 52 5.28 11.01 32.32
N LEU A 53 6.09 12.05 32.50
CA LEU A 53 7.41 12.15 31.86
C LEU A 53 8.41 11.12 32.42
N ASP A 54 8.31 10.74 33.69
CA ASP A 54 9.23 9.76 34.28
C ASP A 54 8.98 8.36 33.73
N LYS A 55 7.73 8.02 33.40
CA LYS A 55 7.40 6.79 32.68
C LYS A 55 7.94 6.81 31.25
N ILE A 56 8.01 7.97 30.57
CA ILE A 56 8.69 8.11 29.28
C ILE A 56 10.20 7.86 29.40
N LYS A 57 10.85 8.43 30.42
CA LYS A 57 12.28 8.15 30.68
C LYS A 57 12.53 6.67 30.97
N ALA A 58 11.63 6.02 31.72
CA ALA A 58 11.69 4.59 31.99
C ALA A 58 11.49 3.78 30.70
N LEU A 59 10.53 4.17 29.85
CA LEU A 59 10.30 3.56 28.54
C LEU A 59 11.54 3.64 27.66
N LYS A 60 12.19 4.81 27.55
CA LYS A 60 13.44 4.97 26.78
C LYS A 60 14.53 4.00 27.26
N LYS A 61 14.69 3.83 28.57
CA LYS A 61 15.63 2.85 29.15
C LYS A 61 15.25 1.41 28.79
N SER A 62 13.96 1.06 28.84
CA SER A 62 13.48 -0.28 28.45
C SER A 62 13.68 -0.56 26.97
N LEU A 63 13.46 0.43 26.09
CA LEU A 63 13.73 0.30 24.65
C LEU A 63 15.23 0.16 24.36
N ALA A 64 16.09 0.89 25.09
CA ALA A 64 17.53 0.72 25.01
C ALA A 64 17.99 -0.68 25.45
N GLN A 65 17.35 -1.26 26.47
CA GLN A 65 17.61 -2.65 26.87
C GLN A 65 17.11 -3.63 25.82
N LEU A 66 15.90 -3.42 25.26
CA LEU A 66 15.34 -4.24 24.18
C LEU A 66 16.25 -4.27 22.94
N SER A 67 16.98 -3.18 22.66
CA SER A 67 17.92 -3.13 21.53
C SER A 67 19.01 -4.21 21.56
N GLN A 68 19.26 -4.84 22.72
CA GLN A 68 20.18 -5.96 22.86
C GLN A 68 19.60 -7.28 22.36
N ASP A 69 18.27 -7.41 22.34
CA ASP A 69 17.55 -8.56 21.78
C ASP A 69 17.38 -8.44 20.25
N ILE A 70 17.43 -7.21 19.70
CA ILE A 70 17.22 -6.95 18.27
C ILE A 70 18.29 -7.63 17.41
N THR A 71 17.85 -8.32 16.36
CA THR A 71 18.73 -9.01 15.42
C THR A 71 19.20 -8.03 14.34
N SER A 72 20.52 -7.81 14.22
CA SER A 72 21.09 -7.00 13.14
C SER A 72 21.05 -7.73 11.79
N ALA A 73 21.14 -6.98 10.69
CA ALA A 73 21.27 -7.52 9.35
C ALA A 73 22.52 -8.41 9.23
N LYS A 74 23.63 -8.01 9.85
CA LYS A 74 24.86 -8.82 9.92
C LYS A 74 24.58 -10.17 10.59
N LYS A 75 24.04 -10.17 11.81
CA LYS A 75 23.76 -11.41 12.54
C LYS A 75 22.84 -12.33 11.73
N GLN A 76 21.77 -11.79 11.15
CA GLN A 76 20.86 -12.57 10.32
C GLN A 76 21.57 -13.21 9.11
N LEU A 77 22.45 -12.47 8.44
CA LEU A 77 23.17 -12.96 7.27
C LEU A 77 24.20 -14.02 7.63
N ASP A 78 24.91 -13.84 8.75
CA ASP A 78 25.84 -14.82 9.30
C ASP A 78 25.10 -16.11 9.69
N ASP A 79 23.96 -15.99 10.38
CA ASP A 79 23.11 -17.13 10.76
C ASP A 79 22.59 -17.88 9.52
N ALA A 80 22.17 -17.15 8.48
CA ALA A 80 21.71 -17.74 7.23
C ALA A 80 22.83 -18.48 6.48
N ASP A 81 24.06 -17.99 6.56
CA ASP A 81 25.22 -18.67 5.97
C ASP A 81 25.62 -19.90 6.80
N ALA A 82 25.55 -19.83 8.14
CA ALA A 82 25.77 -20.97 9.04
C ALA A 82 24.71 -22.06 8.85
N TRP A 83 23.44 -21.72 8.71
CA TRP A 83 22.37 -22.68 8.41
C TRP A 83 22.65 -23.46 7.13
N ARG A 84 23.08 -22.79 6.05
CA ARG A 84 23.37 -23.44 4.76
C ARG A 84 24.58 -24.35 4.80
N LYS A 85 25.60 -23.99 5.60
CA LYS A 85 26.85 -24.75 5.71
C LYS A 85 26.74 -25.91 6.70
N GLU A 86 26.05 -25.70 7.80
CA GLU A 86 26.15 -26.55 9.00
C GLU A 86 24.78 -26.96 9.57
N GLY A 87 23.66 -26.47 9.04
CA GLY A 87 22.33 -26.74 9.58
C GLY A 87 22.06 -26.09 10.95
N ARG A 88 22.89 -25.12 11.36
CA ARG A 88 22.75 -24.41 12.64
C ARG A 88 21.56 -23.44 12.60
N ASP A 89 20.59 -23.62 13.50
CA ASP A 89 19.47 -22.69 13.66
C ASP A 89 19.97 -21.35 14.22
N GLY A 90 19.59 -20.23 13.59
CA GLY A 90 19.93 -18.88 14.04
C GLY A 90 19.15 -18.41 15.27
N GLY A 91 18.20 -19.21 15.79
CA GLY A 91 17.43 -18.92 17.00
C GLY A 91 16.35 -17.84 16.82
N VAL A 92 15.93 -17.19 17.91
CA VAL A 92 14.87 -16.18 17.87
C VAL A 92 15.33 -14.91 17.17
N PHE A 93 14.49 -14.41 16.28
CA PHE A 93 14.60 -13.12 15.62
C PHE A 93 13.74 -12.08 16.34
N VAL A 94 14.27 -10.88 16.56
CA VAL A 94 13.54 -9.74 17.14
C VAL A 94 13.81 -8.47 16.32
N HIS A 95 12.75 -7.71 16.06
CA HIS A 95 12.78 -6.44 15.32
C HIS A 95 11.88 -5.41 15.99
N PHE A 96 12.21 -4.13 15.85
CA PHE A 96 11.49 -3.02 16.45
C PHE A 96 11.27 -1.86 15.48
N SER A 97 10.08 -1.27 15.50
CA SER A 97 9.73 -0.12 14.67
C SER A 97 8.87 0.88 15.43
N LEU A 98 9.00 2.16 15.09
CA LEU A 98 8.28 3.29 15.69
C LEU A 98 7.37 3.95 14.65
N SER A 99 6.14 4.29 15.03
CA SER A 99 5.30 5.18 14.23
C SER A 99 5.71 6.64 14.45
N SER A 100 5.16 7.56 13.66
CA SER A 100 5.32 9.00 13.87
C SER A 100 4.88 9.46 15.27
N SER A 101 3.76 8.93 15.78
CA SER A 101 3.27 9.23 17.13
C SER A 101 4.23 8.70 18.20
N GLY A 102 4.80 7.52 17.98
CA GLY A 102 5.83 6.94 18.86
C GLY A 102 7.07 7.81 18.97
N TYR A 103 7.56 8.34 17.85
CA TYR A 103 8.65 9.34 17.86
C TYR A 103 8.27 10.59 18.64
N ALA A 104 7.10 11.16 18.38
CA ALA A 104 6.65 12.38 19.06
C ALA A 104 6.55 12.18 20.59
N LYS A 105 5.98 11.05 21.04
CA LYS A 105 5.90 10.71 22.48
C LYS A 105 7.25 10.44 23.13
N LEU A 106 8.26 10.05 22.35
CA LEU A 106 9.64 9.93 22.82
C LEU A 106 10.41 11.26 22.77
N GLY A 107 9.77 12.37 22.38
CA GLY A 107 10.38 13.70 22.34
C GLY A 107 11.11 13.99 21.03
N PHE A 108 10.69 13.37 19.92
CA PHE A 108 11.20 13.64 18.58
C PHE A 108 10.08 14.25 17.71
N PRO A 109 10.03 15.59 17.59
CA PRO A 109 8.96 16.26 16.85
C PRO A 109 9.03 15.95 15.36
N ILE A 110 7.90 16.07 14.67
CA ILE A 110 7.70 15.81 13.23
C ILE A 110 8.83 16.37 12.35
N ALA A 111 9.33 17.56 12.66
CA ALA A 111 10.39 18.23 11.90
C ALA A 111 11.76 17.53 11.96
N LYS A 112 12.00 16.68 12.95
CA LYS A 112 13.25 15.93 13.15
C LYS A 112 13.12 14.44 12.76
N GLN A 113 11.90 13.98 12.48
CA GLN A 113 11.64 12.57 12.18
C GLN A 113 12.16 12.16 10.79
N PRO A 114 12.36 10.86 10.54
CA PRO A 114 12.79 10.34 9.24
C PRO A 114 11.84 10.76 8.11
N LYS A 115 12.39 11.18 6.96
CA LYS A 115 11.64 11.59 5.76
C LYS A 115 11.94 10.67 4.59
N GLY A 116 11.00 10.57 3.66
CA GLY A 116 11.17 9.80 2.42
C GLY A 116 12.44 10.20 1.68
N ALA A 117 13.10 9.23 1.05
CA ALA A 117 14.33 9.47 0.30
C ALA A 117 14.19 10.45 -0.87
N HIS A 118 12.94 10.73 -1.31
CA HIS A 118 12.66 11.52 -2.50
C HIS A 118 13.40 10.93 -3.71
N LEU A 119 13.18 9.63 -3.96
CA LEU A 119 13.79 8.91 -5.06
C LEU A 119 13.63 9.75 -6.34
N PRO A 120 14.73 10.09 -7.03
CA PRO A 120 14.71 11.12 -8.06
C PRO A 120 13.77 10.74 -9.19
N ILE A 121 12.91 11.69 -9.60
CA ILE A 121 12.44 11.82 -10.99
C ILE A 121 13.67 12.32 -11.76
N PRO A 122 14.42 11.49 -12.51
CA PRO A 122 15.65 11.93 -13.12
C PRO A 122 15.31 12.89 -14.25
N ASN A 123 15.64 14.17 -14.07
CA ASN A 123 15.82 15.07 -15.19
C ASN A 123 17.34 15.13 -15.46
N PRO A 124 17.84 14.50 -16.55
CA PRO A 124 19.27 14.42 -16.80
C PRO A 124 19.91 15.82 -16.81
N GLY A 125 20.89 16.04 -15.93
CA GLY A 125 21.61 17.32 -15.83
C GLY A 125 21.01 18.36 -14.87
N LYS A 126 19.95 18.05 -14.12
CA LYS A 126 19.45 18.90 -13.03
C LYS A 126 19.48 18.18 -11.67
N PRO A 127 19.74 18.89 -10.56
CA PRO A 127 19.57 18.33 -9.23
C PRO A 127 18.12 17.86 -9.03
N PRO A 128 17.87 16.88 -8.14
CA PRO A 128 16.50 16.49 -7.77
C PRO A 128 15.73 17.73 -7.33
N GLU A 129 14.66 18.07 -8.04
CA GLU A 129 13.78 19.14 -7.55
C GLU A 129 13.07 18.62 -6.30
N PRO A 130 13.05 19.38 -5.19
CA PRO A 130 12.16 19.08 -4.08
C PRO A 130 10.76 18.93 -4.63
N ARG A 131 9.95 18.00 -4.10
CA ARG A 131 8.52 17.90 -4.46
C ARG A 131 7.94 19.31 -4.37
N GLN A 132 7.65 19.93 -5.51
CA GLN A 132 7.21 21.32 -5.50
C GLN A 132 5.85 21.34 -4.83
N ARG A 133 5.69 22.13 -3.76
CA ARG A 133 4.36 22.36 -3.22
C ARG A 133 3.51 22.98 -4.32
N PRO A 134 2.41 22.35 -4.77
CA PRO A 134 1.53 22.91 -5.78
C PRO A 134 1.11 24.32 -5.40
N ASP A 135 1.13 25.18 -6.39
CA ASP A 135 0.50 26.49 -6.30
C ASP A 135 -1.02 26.29 -6.20
N VAL A 136 -1.58 26.63 -5.03
CA VAL A 136 -3.02 26.60 -4.71
C VAL A 136 -3.85 27.34 -5.79
N LYS A 137 -3.24 28.30 -6.51
CA LYS A 137 -3.89 29.05 -7.59
C LYS A 137 -4.06 28.28 -8.90
N ASN A 138 -3.35 27.17 -9.13
CA ASN A 138 -3.30 26.51 -10.44
C ASN A 138 -4.00 25.14 -10.54
N ASN A 139 -4.73 24.71 -9.50
CA ASN A 139 -5.56 23.49 -9.56
C ASN A 139 -4.77 22.21 -9.88
N THR A 140 -3.52 22.14 -9.41
CA THR A 140 -2.70 20.93 -9.46
C THR A 140 -2.95 20.10 -8.19
N LEU A 141 -3.66 18.97 -8.34
CA LEU A 141 -3.65 17.86 -7.37
C LEU A 141 -2.23 17.25 -7.33
N ASN A 142 -1.64 16.86 -6.20
CA ASN A 142 -1.98 16.98 -4.79
C ASN A 142 -0.65 16.97 -4.01
N ASN A 143 -0.62 17.45 -2.76
CA ASN A 143 0.61 17.60 -1.97
C ASN A 143 0.60 16.81 -0.67
N ASP A 144 -0.13 15.71 -0.71
CA ASP A 144 -0.35 14.76 0.37
C ASP A 144 0.84 13.78 0.54
N TYR A 145 2.03 14.16 0.08
CA TYR A 145 3.06 13.20 -0.31
C TYR A 145 4.38 13.37 0.44
N ALA A 146 4.75 14.59 0.83
CA ALA A 146 6.06 14.84 1.44
C ALA A 146 6.22 14.21 2.84
N ASP A 147 5.12 13.90 3.53
CA ASP A 147 5.09 13.57 4.95
C ASP A 147 4.25 12.31 5.28
N VAL A 148 4.08 11.38 4.31
CA VAL A 148 3.19 10.19 4.44
C VAL A 148 3.41 9.39 5.74
N PHE A 149 4.67 9.18 6.15
CA PHE A 149 4.95 8.51 7.42
C PHE A 149 4.49 9.33 8.64
N GLN A 150 4.65 10.66 8.58
CA GLN A 150 4.24 11.54 9.66
C GLN A 150 2.73 11.68 9.81
N ASP A 151 2.01 11.66 8.68
CA ASP A 151 0.55 11.72 8.65
C ASP A 151 -0.09 10.44 9.20
N GLY A 152 0.63 9.32 9.16
CA GLY A 152 0.17 8.00 9.61
C GLY A 152 -0.85 7.37 8.67
N MET A 153 -1.03 6.06 8.74
CA MET A 153 -1.80 5.32 7.74
C MET A 153 -3.31 5.65 7.77
N LYS A 154 -3.86 5.98 8.95
CA LYS A 154 -5.29 6.26 9.14
C LYS A 154 -5.78 7.46 8.31
N THR A 155 -4.91 8.45 8.09
CA THR A 155 -5.23 9.65 7.31
C THR A 155 -5.17 9.38 5.80
N ARG A 156 -4.68 8.21 5.37
CA ARG A 156 -4.48 7.83 3.96
C ARG A 156 -5.68 7.15 3.32
N GLN A 157 -6.80 7.05 4.04
CA GLN A 157 -7.98 6.31 3.61
C GLN A 157 -8.40 6.64 2.16
N TYR A 158 -8.46 7.93 1.83
CA TYR A 158 -8.87 8.41 0.51
C TYR A 158 -7.75 8.28 -0.54
N ALA A 159 -6.49 8.42 -0.12
CA ALA A 159 -5.34 8.24 -1.00
C ALA A 159 -5.25 6.79 -1.50
N LEU A 160 -5.68 5.81 -0.69
CA LEU A 160 -5.59 4.38 -1.00
C LEU A 160 -6.93 3.72 -1.36
N LEU A 161 -8.03 4.48 -1.34
CA LEU A 161 -9.40 3.94 -1.45
C LEU A 161 -9.66 2.83 -0.42
N ASP A 162 -9.07 2.98 0.76
CA ASP A 162 -9.25 2.08 1.89
C ASP A 162 -10.66 2.21 2.49
N PRO A 163 -11.18 1.15 3.11
CA PRO A 163 -12.42 1.23 3.85
C PRO A 163 -12.26 2.20 5.05
N PRO A 164 -13.36 2.81 5.51
CA PRO A 164 -13.34 3.75 6.63
C PRO A 164 -12.57 3.23 7.84
N VAL A 165 -11.83 4.08 8.55
CA VAL A 165 -11.12 3.68 9.78
C VAL A 165 -12.10 3.09 10.81
N SER A 166 -13.35 3.55 10.83
CA SER A 166 -14.42 3.01 11.69
C SER A 166 -14.77 1.54 11.41
N THR A 167 -14.43 0.99 10.24
CA THR A 167 -14.65 -0.42 9.89
C THR A 167 -13.41 -1.29 10.11
N TRP A 168 -12.27 -0.70 10.51
CA TRP A 168 -11.09 -1.46 10.90
C TRP A 168 -11.36 -2.22 12.20
N GLU A 169 -10.56 -3.24 12.51
CA GLU A 169 -10.63 -3.87 13.83
C GLU A 169 -10.33 -2.84 14.93
N PRO A 170 -11.07 -2.86 16.07
CA PRO A 170 -11.03 -1.81 17.10
C PRO A 170 -9.63 -1.41 17.60
N GLU A 171 -8.70 -2.34 17.55
CA GLU A 171 -7.32 -2.23 18.00
C GLU A 171 -6.50 -1.33 17.06
N TYR A 172 -6.76 -1.40 15.74
CA TYR A 172 -6.11 -0.57 14.74
C TYR A 172 -6.76 0.81 14.56
N GLN A 173 -7.96 1.02 15.10
CA GLN A 173 -8.59 2.35 15.11
C GLN A 173 -7.88 3.30 16.08
N LYS A 174 -7.21 2.74 17.09
CA LYS A 174 -6.49 3.49 18.12
C LYS A 174 -5.08 3.87 17.67
N GLU A 175 -4.48 4.78 18.42
CA GLU A 175 -3.09 5.17 18.21
C GLU A 175 -2.13 4.00 18.51
N ILE A 176 -1.19 3.79 17.59
CA ILE A 176 -0.15 2.77 17.68
C ILE A 176 1.19 3.48 17.61
N ASP A 177 2.04 3.29 18.62
CA ASP A 177 3.31 3.99 18.75
C ASP A 177 4.51 3.15 18.32
N ALA A 178 4.43 1.83 18.47
CA ALA A 178 5.50 0.94 18.07
C ALA A 178 5.00 -0.48 17.73
N LEU A 179 5.86 -1.20 17.02
CA LEU A 179 5.70 -2.59 16.65
C LEU A 179 6.95 -3.37 17.04
N VAL A 180 6.79 -4.47 17.77
CA VAL A 180 7.82 -5.49 18.00
C VAL A 180 7.44 -6.73 17.18
N ILE A 181 8.36 -7.23 16.35
CA ILE A 181 8.19 -8.52 15.65
C ILE A 181 9.13 -9.52 16.30
N ILE A 182 8.59 -10.66 16.73
CA ILE A 182 9.35 -11.80 17.25
C ILE A 182 9.08 -12.97 16.32
N ALA A 183 10.12 -13.63 15.81
CA ALA A 183 9.95 -14.77 14.94
C ALA A 183 10.95 -15.89 15.25
N ALA A 184 10.52 -17.14 15.13
CA ALA A 184 11.37 -18.29 15.35
C ALA A 184 10.90 -19.50 14.53
N LYS A 185 11.75 -20.53 14.47
CA LYS A 185 11.37 -21.80 13.85
C LYS A 185 10.29 -22.50 14.68
N ASP A 186 10.47 -22.55 16.00
CA ASP A 186 9.55 -23.19 16.95
C ASP A 186 8.57 -22.15 17.56
N PRO A 187 7.24 -22.38 17.52
CA PRO A 187 6.26 -21.54 18.21
C PRO A 187 6.51 -21.36 19.72
N ALA A 188 7.12 -22.34 20.39
CA ALA A 188 7.42 -22.27 21.81
C ALA A 188 8.48 -21.19 22.11
N ASP A 189 9.48 -21.06 21.25
CA ASP A 189 10.51 -20.01 21.36
C ASP A 189 9.93 -18.62 21.15
N VAL A 190 8.97 -18.49 20.21
CA VAL A 190 8.21 -17.25 20.00
C VAL A 190 7.45 -16.88 21.27
N SER A 191 6.69 -17.83 21.83
CA SER A 191 5.89 -17.63 23.04
C SER A 191 6.75 -17.24 24.24
N LYS A 192 7.90 -17.90 24.41
CA LYS A 192 8.86 -17.61 25.48
C LYS A 192 9.44 -16.19 25.35
N LYS A 193 9.92 -15.80 24.16
CA LYS A 193 10.49 -14.46 23.95
C LYS A 193 9.41 -13.38 24.01
N GLN A 194 8.18 -13.65 23.57
CA GLN A 194 7.04 -12.76 23.74
C GLN A 194 6.77 -12.49 25.22
N ALA A 195 6.69 -13.53 26.06
CA ALA A 195 6.49 -13.37 27.49
C ALA A 195 7.61 -12.51 28.11
N GLU A 196 8.87 -12.80 27.77
CA GLU A 196 10.02 -12.04 28.25
C GLU A 196 9.95 -10.54 27.88
N ILE A 197 9.65 -10.22 26.63
CA ILE A 197 9.59 -8.83 26.15
C ILE A 197 8.36 -8.11 26.71
N THR A 198 7.19 -8.74 26.70
CA THR A 198 5.95 -8.14 27.23
C THR A 198 6.03 -7.89 28.73
N ASP A 199 6.68 -8.77 29.51
CA ASP A 199 6.90 -8.57 30.94
C ASP A 199 7.79 -7.37 31.25
N LYS A 200 8.80 -7.10 30.40
CA LYS A 200 9.64 -5.90 30.49
C LYS A 200 8.84 -4.64 30.14
N LEU A 201 8.08 -4.67 29.05
CA LEU A 201 7.43 -3.48 28.47
C LEU A 201 6.12 -3.08 29.16
N LYS A 202 5.32 -4.03 29.67
CA LYS A 202 3.99 -3.75 30.26
C LYS A 202 4.01 -2.78 31.45
N LYS A 203 5.18 -2.55 32.04
CA LYS A 203 5.37 -1.58 33.14
C LYS A 203 5.46 -0.13 32.64
N VAL A 204 5.88 0.06 31.40
CA VAL A 204 6.24 1.39 30.83
C VAL A 204 5.47 1.73 29.56
N ALA A 205 4.82 0.76 28.92
CA ALA A 205 3.94 0.91 27.77
C ALA A 205 2.73 -0.03 27.89
N THR A 206 1.68 0.26 27.12
CA THR A 206 0.51 -0.61 26.98
C THR A 206 0.74 -1.56 25.80
N ILE A 207 0.54 -2.86 26.01
CA ILE A 207 0.43 -3.82 24.90
C ILE A 207 -0.98 -3.65 24.33
N SER A 208 -1.11 -2.98 23.19
CA SER A 208 -2.42 -2.66 22.61
C SER A 208 -3.02 -3.85 21.89
N HIS A 209 -2.18 -4.62 21.19
CA HIS A 209 -2.62 -5.77 20.39
C HIS A 209 -1.46 -6.74 20.11
N VAL A 210 -1.78 -8.00 19.84
CA VAL A 210 -0.81 -9.02 19.40
C VAL A 210 -1.41 -9.80 18.24
N GLU A 211 -0.70 -9.82 17.11
CA GLU A 211 -1.07 -10.64 15.94
C GLU A 211 -0.13 -11.83 15.77
N PRO A 212 -0.64 -13.07 15.76
CA PRO A 212 0.15 -14.23 15.37
C PRO A 212 0.28 -14.31 13.85
N GLY A 213 1.50 -14.58 13.37
CA GLY A 213 1.81 -14.83 11.97
C GLY A 213 2.38 -16.23 11.76
N ILE A 214 1.92 -16.92 10.72
CA ILE A 214 2.36 -18.25 10.31
C ILE A 214 2.72 -18.28 8.82
N VAL A 215 3.77 -19.02 8.47
CA VAL A 215 4.11 -19.32 7.07
C VAL A 215 3.33 -20.54 6.60
N LEU A 216 2.47 -20.35 5.61
CA LEU A 216 1.76 -21.45 4.95
C LEU A 216 2.64 -22.09 3.89
N ARG A 217 2.53 -23.41 3.76
CA ARG A 217 3.28 -24.19 2.78
C ARG A 217 2.40 -25.21 2.09
N GLN A 218 2.59 -25.35 0.79
CA GLN A 218 1.91 -26.34 -0.04
C GLN A 218 2.92 -27.17 -0.81
N ASN A 219 2.56 -28.43 -1.06
CA ASN A 219 3.31 -29.30 -1.93
C ASN A 219 2.67 -29.25 -3.31
N PHE A 220 3.47 -28.94 -4.32
CA PHE A 220 3.03 -29.02 -5.71
C PHE A 220 3.72 -30.23 -6.36
N PRO A 221 2.99 -31.04 -7.16
CA PRO A 221 3.60 -32.16 -7.89
C PRO A 221 4.77 -31.72 -8.78
N THR A 222 4.75 -30.47 -9.25
CA THR A 222 5.65 -29.92 -10.25
C THR A 222 6.92 -29.29 -9.67
N THR A 223 6.83 -28.57 -8.55
CA THR A 223 7.94 -27.84 -7.93
C THR A 223 8.49 -28.51 -6.66
N GLY A 224 7.80 -29.53 -6.15
CA GLY A 224 8.19 -30.29 -4.96
C GLY A 224 7.53 -29.79 -3.66
N PRO A 225 7.92 -30.35 -2.51
CA PRO A 225 7.26 -30.05 -1.24
C PRO A 225 7.67 -28.70 -0.65
N GLY A 226 6.75 -28.06 0.07
CA GLY A 226 7.08 -26.98 1.00
C GLY A 226 7.19 -25.57 0.41
N GLN A 227 6.60 -25.31 -0.75
CA GLN A 227 6.56 -23.97 -1.34
C GLN A 227 5.71 -23.05 -0.46
N VAL A 228 6.23 -21.84 -0.18
CA VAL A 228 5.48 -20.83 0.61
C VAL A 228 4.34 -20.28 -0.24
N VAL A 229 3.15 -20.24 0.33
CA VAL A 229 1.92 -19.82 -0.34
C VAL A 229 1.14 -18.83 0.54
N GLU A 230 0.21 -18.10 -0.07
CA GLU A 230 -0.82 -17.32 0.63
C GLU A 230 -2.18 -18.05 0.61
N HIS A 231 -3.25 -17.47 1.19
CA HIS A 231 -4.51 -18.19 1.43
C HIS A 231 -5.32 -18.52 0.17
N PHE A 232 -5.12 -17.84 -0.96
CA PHE A 232 -5.70 -18.24 -2.24
C PHE A 232 -4.97 -19.43 -2.88
N GLY A 233 -3.84 -19.88 -2.31
CA GLY A 233 -3.09 -21.06 -2.72
C GLY A 233 -1.89 -20.76 -3.63
N PHE A 234 -1.60 -19.48 -3.90
CA PHE A 234 -0.53 -19.09 -4.82
C PHE A 234 0.81 -18.96 -4.12
N ALA A 235 1.86 -19.42 -4.78
CA ALA A 235 3.22 -19.25 -4.33
C ALA A 235 3.58 -17.76 -4.20
N ASP A 236 4.03 -17.37 -3.01
CA ASP A 236 4.35 -15.99 -2.68
C ASP A 236 5.85 -15.80 -2.36
N GLY A 237 6.32 -14.56 -2.38
CA GLY A 237 7.71 -14.19 -2.06
C GLY A 237 8.72 -14.50 -3.18
N ILE A 238 8.25 -14.73 -4.41
CA ILE A 238 9.13 -15.09 -5.55
C ILE A 238 9.91 -13.88 -6.08
N ALA A 239 9.23 -12.75 -6.30
CA ALA A 239 9.78 -11.58 -6.99
C ALA A 239 9.97 -10.42 -6.00
N ASP A 240 11.19 -10.30 -5.45
CA ASP A 240 11.61 -9.24 -4.52
C ASP A 240 12.86 -8.53 -5.05
N PRO A 241 13.03 -7.22 -4.78
CA PRO A 241 14.30 -6.53 -5.00
C PRO A 241 15.45 -7.18 -4.21
N LEU A 242 16.58 -7.40 -4.88
CA LEU A 242 17.76 -8.08 -4.36
C LEU A 242 18.87 -7.08 -4.08
N PHE A 243 19.13 -6.84 -2.80
CA PHE A 243 20.13 -5.87 -2.32
C PHE A 243 21.52 -6.48 -2.09
N LEU A 244 21.61 -7.82 -2.10
CA LEU A 244 22.84 -8.54 -1.78
C LEU A 244 23.28 -9.35 -3.00
N LYS A 245 24.56 -9.18 -3.38
CA LYS A 245 25.16 -9.79 -4.56
C LYS A 245 24.92 -11.30 -4.62
N LYS A 246 25.05 -11.99 -3.49
CA LYS A 246 24.86 -13.45 -3.40
C LYS A 246 23.48 -13.95 -3.82
N TYR A 247 22.44 -13.11 -3.77
CA TYR A 247 21.10 -13.49 -4.22
C TYR A 247 20.91 -13.20 -5.71
N VAL A 248 21.46 -12.08 -6.20
CA VAL A 248 21.49 -11.79 -7.65
C VAL A 248 22.26 -12.86 -8.41
N ASP A 249 23.38 -13.34 -7.86
CA ASP A 249 24.19 -14.39 -8.48
C ASP A 249 23.43 -15.72 -8.64
N ARG A 250 22.40 -15.98 -7.80
CA ARG A 250 21.55 -17.19 -7.84
C ARG A 250 20.44 -17.12 -8.87
N GLU A 251 20.03 -15.91 -9.28
CA GLU A 251 19.01 -15.76 -10.32
C GLU A 251 19.52 -16.35 -11.64
N GLU A 252 18.68 -17.11 -12.32
CA GLU A 252 19.00 -17.72 -13.60
C GLU A 252 18.56 -16.82 -14.74
N GLY A 253 19.51 -16.34 -15.55
CA GLY A 253 19.23 -15.53 -16.75
C GLY A 253 19.32 -14.02 -16.53
N LYS A 254 19.53 -13.30 -17.64
CA LYS A 254 19.87 -11.87 -17.63
C LYS A 254 18.69 -10.98 -17.23
N ILE A 255 17.48 -11.32 -17.66
CA ILE A 255 16.28 -10.50 -17.39
C ILE A 255 16.01 -10.45 -15.88
N ALA A 256 16.05 -11.61 -15.20
CA ALA A 256 15.89 -11.66 -13.75
C ALA A 256 16.96 -10.82 -13.03
N LYS A 257 18.24 -10.99 -13.40
CA LYS A 257 19.35 -10.25 -12.78
C LYS A 257 19.18 -8.73 -12.94
N ASP A 258 18.82 -8.26 -14.13
CA ASP A 258 18.65 -6.84 -14.40
C ASP A 258 17.43 -6.26 -13.67
N LEU A 259 16.29 -6.97 -13.69
CA LEU A 259 15.04 -6.48 -13.11
C LEU A 259 14.99 -6.54 -11.59
N PHE A 260 15.71 -7.46 -10.95
CA PHE A 260 15.65 -7.65 -9.50
C PHE A 260 16.86 -7.11 -8.76
N SER A 261 17.98 -6.83 -9.42
CA SER A 261 19.08 -6.09 -8.79
C SER A 261 18.58 -4.74 -8.26
N ALA A 262 18.96 -4.41 -7.03
CA ALA A 262 18.52 -3.19 -6.37
C ALA A 262 19.64 -2.51 -5.61
N ARG A 263 19.61 -1.17 -5.65
CA ARG A 263 20.48 -0.30 -4.86
C ARG A 263 19.93 -0.17 -3.46
N LEU A 264 20.80 0.09 -2.48
CA LEU A 264 20.39 0.22 -1.09
C LEU A 264 19.46 1.41 -0.86
N ASN A 265 19.58 2.49 -1.63
CA ASN A 265 18.71 3.66 -1.50
C ASN A 265 17.23 3.40 -1.84
N LEU A 266 16.90 2.25 -2.45
CA LEU A 266 15.50 1.82 -2.67
C LEU A 266 14.82 1.40 -1.36
N VAL A 267 15.60 1.03 -0.33
CA VAL A 267 15.06 0.50 0.94
C VAL A 267 15.60 1.19 2.18
N LEU A 268 16.80 1.79 2.11
CA LEU A 268 17.46 2.44 3.23
C LEU A 268 17.35 3.96 3.15
N ILE A 269 17.18 4.59 4.31
CA ILE A 269 17.43 6.02 4.52
C ILE A 269 18.39 6.19 5.70
N GLN A 270 19.14 7.30 5.68
CA GLN A 270 19.96 7.71 6.82
C GLN A 270 19.06 7.87 8.04
N ASP A 271 19.41 7.20 9.15
CA ASP A 271 18.74 7.46 10.42
C ASP A 271 19.17 8.86 10.90
N PRO A 272 18.22 9.82 11.06
CA PRO A 272 18.54 11.19 11.43
C PRO A 272 19.13 11.34 12.83
N PHE A 273 19.01 10.30 13.68
CA PHE A 273 19.50 10.28 15.05
C PHE A 273 20.70 9.35 15.25
N GLY A 274 21.16 8.71 14.17
CA GLY A 274 22.30 7.80 14.18
C GLY A 274 23.59 8.43 13.64
N THR A 275 24.62 7.61 13.53
CA THR A 275 25.91 8.01 12.93
C THR A 275 25.74 8.18 11.42
N LYS A 276 26.13 9.34 10.89
CA LYS A 276 26.09 9.63 9.45
C LYS A 276 26.85 8.57 8.64
N ASN A 277 26.24 8.09 7.56
CA ASN A 277 26.78 7.10 6.62
C ASN A 277 27.07 5.71 7.24
N VAL A 278 26.56 5.44 8.44
CA VAL A 278 26.68 4.15 9.14
C VAL A 278 25.32 3.67 9.61
N SER A 279 24.56 4.55 10.26
CA SER A 279 23.25 4.25 10.83
C SER A 279 22.16 4.50 9.81
N PHE A 280 21.49 3.42 9.40
CA PHE A 280 20.39 3.47 8.45
C PHE A 280 19.16 2.78 9.03
N GLY A 281 18.00 3.17 8.53
CA GLY A 281 16.74 2.50 8.79
C GLY A 281 15.89 2.40 7.54
N SER A 282 14.66 1.91 7.68
CA SER A 282 13.73 1.74 6.57
C SER A 282 12.29 1.99 7.02
N PHE A 283 11.47 2.56 6.14
CA PHE A 283 10.04 2.65 6.39
C PHE A 283 9.39 1.28 6.23
N LEU A 284 8.56 0.90 7.19
CA LEU A 284 7.77 -0.32 7.21
C LEU A 284 6.30 0.04 7.07
N VAL A 285 5.65 -0.51 6.06
CA VAL A 285 4.18 -0.51 5.95
C VAL A 285 3.68 -1.81 6.57
N PHE A 286 2.69 -1.73 7.45
CA PHE A 286 1.97 -2.89 7.97
C PHE A 286 0.49 -2.78 7.63
N ARG A 287 -0.08 -3.82 7.01
CA ARG A 287 -1.52 -3.92 6.70
C ARG A 287 -2.03 -5.32 7.02
N LYS A 288 -3.07 -5.43 7.85
CA LYS A 288 -3.83 -6.67 8.02
C LYS A 288 -4.85 -6.79 6.90
N LEU A 289 -4.63 -7.72 5.99
CA LEU A 289 -5.42 -7.92 4.77
C LEU A 289 -6.18 -9.24 4.87
N GLU A 290 -7.47 -9.17 5.23
CA GLU A 290 -8.36 -10.34 5.29
C GLU A 290 -8.70 -10.83 3.88
N GLN A 291 -8.66 -12.15 3.68
CA GLN A 291 -8.84 -12.78 2.38
C GLN A 291 -10.14 -13.59 2.35
N ASN A 292 -11.04 -13.24 1.42
CA ASN A 292 -12.24 -14.01 1.12
C ASN A 292 -11.91 -15.14 0.14
N VAL A 293 -11.30 -16.23 0.65
CA VAL A 293 -10.84 -17.37 -0.15
C VAL A 293 -11.99 -18.02 -0.92
N ARG A 294 -13.15 -18.17 -0.28
CA ARG A 294 -14.36 -18.67 -0.94
C ARG A 294 -14.76 -17.82 -2.14
N GLY A 295 -14.82 -16.50 -1.96
CA GLY A 295 -15.19 -15.56 -3.01
C GLY A 295 -14.23 -15.64 -4.19
N PHE A 296 -12.93 -15.66 -3.91
CA PHE A 296 -11.88 -15.77 -4.92
C PHE A 296 -12.00 -17.07 -5.73
N LYS A 297 -12.08 -18.23 -5.07
CA LYS A 297 -12.20 -19.53 -5.74
C LYS A 297 -13.51 -19.69 -6.52
N LYS A 298 -14.61 -19.08 -6.05
CA LYS A 298 -15.87 -19.03 -6.81
C LYS A 298 -15.74 -18.14 -8.06
N ALA A 299 -15.00 -17.04 -8.00
CA ALA A 299 -14.73 -16.19 -9.15
C ALA A 299 -13.82 -16.88 -10.18
N GLU A 300 -12.81 -17.64 -9.73
CA GLU A 300 -12.02 -18.53 -10.61
C GLU A 300 -12.91 -19.53 -11.34
N ALA A 301 -13.78 -20.24 -10.62
CA ALA A 301 -14.69 -21.22 -11.21
C ALA A 301 -15.67 -20.58 -12.21
N ALA A 302 -16.22 -19.40 -11.88
CA ALA A 302 -17.12 -18.67 -12.77
C ALA A 302 -16.42 -18.20 -14.05
N LEU A 303 -15.21 -17.64 -13.92
CA LEU A 303 -14.41 -17.20 -15.06
C LEU A 303 -14.00 -18.39 -15.95
N SER A 304 -13.54 -19.47 -15.32
CA SER A 304 -13.23 -20.75 -15.97
C SER A 304 -14.41 -21.28 -16.79
N GLN A 305 -15.61 -21.34 -16.20
CA GLN A 305 -16.81 -21.81 -16.90
C GLN A 305 -17.18 -20.91 -18.08
N LYS A 306 -17.08 -19.58 -17.94
CA LYS A 306 -17.44 -18.63 -19.00
C LYS A 306 -16.47 -18.66 -20.18
N LEU A 307 -15.19 -18.92 -19.94
CA LEU A 307 -14.16 -18.96 -20.96
C LEU A 307 -13.91 -20.35 -21.54
N GLY A 308 -14.34 -21.42 -20.85
CA GLY A 308 -14.03 -22.79 -21.23
C GLY A 308 -12.58 -23.19 -20.90
N LEU A 309 -12.02 -22.62 -19.83
CA LEU A 309 -10.63 -22.84 -19.38
C LEU A 309 -10.59 -23.66 -18.09
N SER A 310 -9.41 -24.13 -17.68
CA SER A 310 -9.26 -24.73 -16.35
C SER A 310 -9.36 -23.66 -15.24
N PRO A 311 -9.83 -24.01 -14.03
CA PRO A 311 -9.80 -23.10 -12.87
C PRO A 311 -8.39 -22.56 -12.58
N GLN A 312 -7.37 -23.41 -12.74
CA GLN A 312 -5.96 -23.03 -12.54
C GLN A 312 -5.51 -21.95 -13.53
N GLN A 313 -5.94 -22.04 -14.80
CA GLN A 313 -5.67 -21.00 -15.80
C GLN A 313 -6.40 -19.70 -15.49
N ALA A 314 -7.66 -19.78 -15.04
CA ALA A 314 -8.44 -18.60 -14.66
C ALA A 314 -7.81 -17.87 -13.45
N GLY A 315 -7.39 -18.61 -12.43
CA GLY A 315 -6.62 -18.06 -11.30
C GLY A 315 -5.29 -17.46 -11.74
N ALA A 316 -4.57 -18.15 -12.63
CA ALA A 316 -3.32 -17.64 -13.19
C ALA A 316 -3.51 -16.35 -14.00
N MET A 317 -4.66 -16.13 -14.64
CA MET A 317 -4.98 -14.88 -15.31
C MET A 317 -5.18 -13.71 -14.34
N ALA A 318 -5.74 -13.97 -13.16
CA ALA A 318 -5.91 -12.97 -12.11
C ALA A 318 -4.59 -12.62 -11.41
N VAL A 319 -3.74 -13.62 -11.15
CA VAL A 319 -2.47 -13.41 -10.42
C VAL A 319 -1.29 -13.08 -11.35
N GLY A 320 -1.32 -13.59 -12.58
CA GLY A 320 -0.22 -13.60 -13.55
C GLY A 320 0.75 -14.77 -13.39
N ARG A 321 0.45 -15.68 -12.46
CA ARG A 321 1.19 -16.92 -12.18
C ARG A 321 0.21 -18.03 -11.82
N PHE A 322 0.53 -19.26 -12.17
CA PHE A 322 -0.12 -20.44 -11.60
C PHE A 322 0.18 -20.55 -10.10
N GLU A 323 -0.59 -21.38 -9.39
CA GLU A 323 -0.44 -21.58 -7.95
C GLU A 323 0.98 -22.02 -7.54
N ASP A 324 1.67 -22.80 -8.38
CA ASP A 324 3.06 -23.22 -8.15
C ASP A 324 4.11 -22.12 -8.45
N GLY A 325 3.65 -20.94 -8.86
CA GLY A 325 4.48 -19.79 -9.20
C GLY A 325 4.86 -19.68 -10.67
N THR A 326 4.53 -20.66 -11.52
CA THR A 326 4.85 -20.63 -12.96
C THR A 326 4.27 -19.36 -13.62
N PRO A 327 5.08 -18.54 -14.31
CA PRO A 327 4.59 -17.30 -14.91
C PRO A 327 3.74 -17.54 -16.15
N LEU A 328 2.51 -17.02 -16.15
CA LEU A 328 1.52 -17.23 -17.21
C LEU A 328 1.98 -16.67 -18.57
N VAL A 329 2.75 -15.58 -18.56
CA VAL A 329 3.31 -15.01 -19.79
C VAL A 329 4.28 -15.97 -20.49
N VAL A 330 4.93 -16.87 -19.75
CA VAL A 330 5.90 -17.84 -20.28
C VAL A 330 5.26 -19.17 -20.65
N SER A 331 4.29 -19.65 -19.88
CA SER A 331 3.72 -21.00 -20.02
C SER A 331 2.19 -21.00 -19.92
N GLU A 332 1.55 -21.92 -20.64
CA GLU A 332 0.09 -22.18 -20.59
C GLU A 332 -0.34 -23.12 -19.46
N LYS A 333 0.63 -23.73 -18.77
CA LYS A 333 0.45 -24.69 -17.67
C LYS A 333 1.50 -24.46 -16.58
N ASP A 334 1.26 -25.06 -15.43
CA ASP A 334 2.18 -25.10 -14.30
C ASP A 334 3.44 -25.95 -14.59
N GLY A 335 4.39 -25.94 -13.64
CA GLY A 335 5.65 -26.67 -13.66
C GLY A 335 6.85 -25.99 -14.30
N GLY A 336 6.79 -24.66 -14.41
CA GLY A 336 7.96 -23.84 -14.73
C GLY A 336 8.99 -23.87 -13.61
N LYS A 337 10.28 -23.89 -13.97
CA LYS A 337 11.39 -23.87 -13.01
C LYS A 337 11.99 -22.48 -12.82
N ASN A 338 12.20 -21.76 -13.92
CA ASN A 338 12.69 -20.39 -13.87
C ASN A 338 11.52 -19.42 -13.73
N LEU A 339 11.25 -19.02 -12.48
CA LEU A 339 10.05 -18.28 -12.14
C LEU A 339 10.18 -16.77 -12.39
N ASN A 340 11.38 -16.22 -12.60
CA ASN A 340 11.59 -14.77 -12.63
C ASN A 340 12.22 -14.21 -13.90
N ASN A 341 12.86 -15.03 -14.73
CA ASN A 341 13.57 -14.58 -15.93
C ASN A 341 12.64 -14.34 -17.13
N PHE A 342 11.75 -13.37 -16.99
CA PHE A 342 10.88 -12.91 -18.04
C PHE A 342 10.56 -11.42 -17.87
N ASP A 343 10.16 -10.78 -18.95
CA ASP A 343 9.46 -9.50 -18.96
C ASP A 343 8.20 -9.64 -19.85
N TYR A 344 7.51 -8.54 -20.13
CA TYR A 344 6.32 -8.54 -20.98
C TYR A 344 6.60 -8.09 -22.41
N SER A 345 7.87 -8.00 -22.83
CA SER A 345 8.24 -7.48 -24.16
C SER A 345 7.73 -8.34 -25.32
N GLU A 346 7.57 -9.65 -25.09
CA GLU A 346 6.99 -10.64 -26.02
C GLU A 346 5.48 -10.82 -25.84
N ASP A 347 4.84 -9.98 -25.02
CA ASP A 347 3.39 -9.95 -24.76
C ASP A 347 2.83 -8.52 -24.69
N LYS A 348 3.33 -7.63 -25.55
CA LYS A 348 2.86 -6.23 -25.65
C LYS A 348 1.33 -6.07 -25.79
N PRO A 349 0.59 -6.96 -26.47
CA PRO A 349 -0.87 -6.84 -26.55
C PRO A 349 -1.61 -7.47 -25.34
N GLY A 350 -0.90 -8.12 -24.41
CA GLY A 350 -1.51 -8.76 -23.24
C GLY A 350 -2.34 -10.01 -23.57
N LEU A 351 -1.95 -10.75 -24.63
CA LEU A 351 -2.66 -11.94 -25.10
C LEU A 351 -2.09 -13.25 -24.52
N LYS A 352 -1.14 -13.14 -23.59
CA LYS A 352 -0.62 -14.27 -22.80
C LYS A 352 -0.93 -14.08 -21.32
N CYS A 353 -0.54 -12.94 -20.76
CA CYS A 353 -0.83 -12.56 -19.37
C CYS A 353 -1.68 -11.29 -19.37
N PRO A 354 -2.91 -11.28 -18.82
CA PRO A 354 -3.75 -10.09 -18.86
C PRO A 354 -3.10 -8.88 -18.17
N PHE A 355 -3.37 -7.66 -18.65
CA PHE A 355 -2.84 -6.43 -18.06
C PHE A 355 -3.28 -6.21 -16.61
N GLN A 356 -4.48 -6.68 -16.25
CA GLN A 356 -5.03 -6.61 -14.90
C GLN A 356 -4.45 -7.66 -13.93
N ALA A 357 -3.60 -8.58 -14.41
CA ALA A 357 -2.98 -9.59 -13.58
C ALA A 357 -2.15 -8.93 -12.46
N HIS A 358 -2.30 -9.41 -11.24
CA HIS A 358 -1.69 -8.80 -10.05
C HIS A 358 -0.18 -8.57 -10.19
N THR A 359 0.55 -9.57 -10.67
CA THR A 359 2.01 -9.49 -10.87
C THR A 359 2.46 -8.57 -12.01
N ARG A 360 1.57 -8.23 -12.96
CA ARG A 360 1.84 -7.28 -14.06
C ARG A 360 1.47 -5.85 -13.67
N LYS A 361 0.37 -5.68 -12.91
CA LYS A 361 -0.01 -4.41 -12.28
C LYS A 361 1.04 -3.93 -11.29
N THR A 362 1.45 -4.78 -10.35
CA THR A 362 2.34 -4.37 -9.25
C THR A 362 3.82 -4.33 -9.61
N ASN A 363 4.19 -4.92 -10.75
CA ASN A 363 5.53 -4.82 -11.34
C ASN A 363 5.43 -4.97 -12.88
N PRO A 364 5.33 -3.86 -13.62
CA PRO A 364 5.21 -3.86 -15.09
C PRO A 364 6.47 -4.31 -15.83
N ARG A 365 7.60 -4.53 -15.15
CA ARG A 365 8.86 -5.01 -15.77
C ARG A 365 9.30 -4.19 -16.99
N LEU A 366 9.33 -2.88 -16.79
CA LEU A 366 9.66 -1.80 -17.72
C LEU A 366 8.57 -1.49 -18.77
N GLU A 367 7.40 -2.13 -18.69
CA GLU A 367 6.31 -1.92 -19.64
C GLU A 367 5.59 -0.56 -19.47
N SER A 368 5.63 0.04 -18.27
CA SER A 368 5.01 1.36 -18.04
C SER A 368 5.90 2.52 -18.47
N VAL A 369 7.19 2.26 -18.76
CA VAL A 369 8.16 3.26 -19.21
C VAL A 369 7.78 3.81 -20.59
N LYS A 370 7.26 5.03 -20.62
CA LYS A 370 6.91 5.74 -21.86
C LYS A 370 7.52 7.14 -21.84
N LYS A 371 8.10 7.58 -22.94
CA LYS A 371 8.64 8.96 -23.05
C LYS A 371 7.50 9.96 -22.86
N GLY A 372 7.51 10.71 -21.76
CA GLY A 372 6.42 11.62 -21.40
C GLY A 372 5.18 10.94 -20.83
N GLY A 373 5.27 9.66 -20.44
CA GLY A 373 4.20 8.91 -19.80
C GLY A 373 3.87 9.44 -18.40
N LEU A 374 2.64 9.14 -17.95
CA LEU A 374 2.10 9.61 -16.66
C LEU A 374 2.65 8.83 -15.46
N PHE A 375 3.07 7.57 -15.64
CA PHE A 375 3.45 6.66 -14.55
C PHE A 375 4.96 6.51 -14.40
N ALA A 376 5.69 6.32 -15.50
CA ALA A 376 7.15 6.31 -15.52
C ALA A 376 7.69 6.78 -16.88
N LYS A 377 8.71 7.63 -16.85
CA LYS A 377 9.42 8.19 -18.01
C LYS A 377 10.76 7.50 -18.25
N THR A 378 11.36 6.95 -17.19
CA THR A 378 12.65 6.25 -17.24
C THR A 378 12.56 4.87 -16.59
N LYS A 379 13.57 4.02 -16.84
CA LYS A 379 13.68 2.71 -16.19
C LYS A 379 13.89 2.86 -14.68
N GLU A 380 14.66 3.87 -14.29
CA GLU A 380 14.98 4.19 -12.91
C GLU A 380 13.74 4.61 -12.13
N GLU A 381 12.82 5.36 -12.74
CA GLU A 381 11.53 5.72 -12.13
C GLU A 381 10.69 4.48 -11.87
N GLU A 382 10.43 3.64 -12.90
CA GLU A 382 9.57 2.47 -12.72
C GLU A 382 10.16 1.48 -11.69
N LEU A 383 11.46 1.19 -11.79
CA LEU A 383 12.16 0.33 -10.85
C LEU A 383 12.32 0.96 -9.46
N GLY A 384 12.14 2.28 -9.34
CA GLY A 384 12.15 3.03 -8.08
C GLY A 384 10.91 2.77 -7.23
N HIS A 385 9.78 2.39 -7.85
CA HIS A 385 8.53 2.11 -7.13
C HIS A 385 8.53 0.76 -6.40
N ARG A 386 9.47 -0.14 -6.70
CA ARG A 386 9.52 -1.49 -6.14
C ARG A 386 9.64 -1.47 -4.60
N ILE A 387 8.98 -2.42 -3.95
CA ILE A 387 9.00 -2.63 -2.49
C ILE A 387 9.65 -3.97 -2.12
N ALA A 388 10.23 -4.07 -0.92
CA ALA A 388 10.75 -5.33 -0.38
C ALA A 388 9.72 -5.98 0.57
N ARG A 389 9.03 -7.04 0.14
CA ARG A 389 7.89 -7.62 0.87
C ARG A 389 8.34 -8.63 1.93
N ARG A 390 7.73 -8.60 3.12
CA ARG A 390 8.03 -9.45 4.28
C ARG A 390 6.76 -10.03 4.91
N ALA A 391 5.73 -10.19 4.09
CA ALA A 391 4.43 -10.61 4.55
C ALA A 391 4.44 -12.02 5.17
N VAL A 392 3.50 -12.26 6.08
CA VAL A 392 3.24 -13.56 6.70
C VAL A 392 1.74 -13.76 6.82
N SER A 393 1.25 -15.00 6.75
CA SER A 393 -0.18 -15.27 6.83
C SER A 393 -0.70 -15.18 8.28
N PHE A 394 -1.98 -14.85 8.47
CA PHE A 394 -2.69 -14.99 9.75
C PHE A 394 -3.92 -15.89 9.60
N GLY A 395 -4.38 -16.45 10.72
CA GLY A 395 -5.50 -17.40 10.76
C GLY A 395 -5.03 -18.84 10.98
N SER A 396 -5.99 -19.76 11.12
CA SER A 396 -5.66 -21.16 11.44
C SER A 396 -5.10 -21.90 10.22
N SER A 397 -3.99 -22.62 10.41
CA SER A 397 -3.46 -23.53 9.39
C SER A 397 -4.42 -24.68 9.04
N SER A 398 -5.31 -25.06 9.97
CA SER A 398 -6.36 -26.05 9.70
C SER A 398 -7.42 -25.56 8.70
N SER A 399 -7.57 -24.24 8.55
CA SER A 399 -8.45 -23.62 7.54
C SER A 399 -7.83 -23.63 6.13
N PHE A 400 -6.55 -23.97 6.02
CA PHE A 400 -5.80 -24.09 4.77
C PHE A 400 -5.80 -25.52 4.19
N GLY A 401 -6.64 -26.42 4.70
CA GLY A 401 -6.72 -27.81 4.25
C GLY A 401 -6.69 -27.95 2.72
N SER A 402 -5.79 -28.79 2.20
CA SER A 402 -5.42 -28.97 0.79
C SER A 402 -6.52 -28.60 -0.22
N PHE A 403 -6.48 -27.35 -0.70
CA PHE A 403 -7.36 -26.81 -1.74
C PHE A 403 -7.23 -27.52 -3.11
N ASN A 404 -6.29 -28.47 -3.21
CA ASN A 404 -6.03 -29.28 -4.40
C ASN A 404 -7.11 -30.33 -4.71
N ASP A 405 -8.11 -30.53 -3.86
CA ASP A 405 -9.20 -31.43 -4.22
C ASP A 405 -10.28 -30.66 -4.98
N SER A 406 -10.33 -30.86 -6.29
CA SER A 406 -11.42 -30.44 -7.18
C SER A 406 -12.79 -31.00 -6.79
N SER A 407 -12.86 -31.90 -5.79
CA SER A 407 -14.10 -32.36 -5.15
C SER A 407 -14.46 -31.64 -3.84
N SER A 408 -13.61 -30.71 -3.37
CA SER A 408 -13.90 -29.94 -2.17
C SER A 408 -15.04 -28.94 -2.41
N ASN A 409 -16.07 -29.02 -1.58
CA ASN A 409 -17.17 -28.06 -1.63
C ASN A 409 -16.62 -26.65 -1.35
N LEU A 410 -16.63 -25.77 -2.36
CA LEU A 410 -16.17 -24.39 -2.23
C LEU A 410 -16.89 -23.64 -1.09
N ASP A 411 -18.10 -24.07 -0.70
CA ASP A 411 -18.83 -23.51 0.43
C ASP A 411 -18.20 -23.78 1.80
N ASN A 412 -17.18 -24.63 1.88
CA ASN A 412 -16.41 -24.85 3.12
C ASN A 412 -15.21 -23.90 3.25
N LEU A 413 -14.84 -23.19 2.19
CA LEU A 413 -13.71 -22.25 2.20
C LEU A 413 -14.00 -21.04 3.09
N PRO A 414 -12.99 -20.44 3.75
CA PRO A 414 -13.20 -19.28 4.60
C PRO A 414 -13.62 -18.04 3.79
N THR A 415 -14.54 -17.26 4.35
CA THR A 415 -14.96 -15.95 3.82
C THR A 415 -14.27 -14.78 4.53
N GLY A 416 -13.54 -15.07 5.62
CA GLY A 416 -12.84 -14.13 6.49
C GLY A 416 -12.14 -14.88 7.63
N GLY A 417 -11.50 -14.16 8.55
CA GLY A 417 -10.73 -14.72 9.67
C GLY A 417 -9.36 -15.31 9.29
N VAL A 418 -8.99 -15.21 8.01
CA VAL A 418 -7.71 -15.62 7.45
C VAL A 418 -7.21 -14.52 6.51
N GLY A 419 -5.90 -14.46 6.31
CA GLY A 419 -5.35 -13.55 5.32
C GLY A 419 -3.86 -13.29 5.46
N LEU A 420 -3.45 -12.09 5.10
CA LEU A 420 -2.05 -11.70 5.04
C LEU A 420 -1.78 -10.53 6.01
N LEU A 421 -0.80 -10.70 6.90
CA LEU A 421 -0.14 -9.59 7.57
C LEU A 421 0.87 -9.03 6.56
N PHE A 422 0.38 -8.18 5.66
CA PHE A 422 1.19 -7.58 4.64
C PHE A 422 2.19 -6.62 5.28
N MET A 423 3.47 -6.82 4.95
CA MET A 423 4.56 -5.99 5.39
C MET A 423 5.48 -5.71 4.22
N CYS A 424 5.93 -4.48 4.06
CA CYS A 424 6.98 -4.16 3.12
C CYS A 424 7.89 -3.03 3.59
N TYR A 425 9.15 -3.08 3.15
CA TYR A 425 10.19 -2.10 3.41
C TYR A 425 10.49 -1.26 2.18
N GLN A 426 10.71 0.03 2.41
CA GLN A 426 11.00 1.04 1.39
C GLN A 426 11.76 2.23 1.98
N SER A 427 12.34 3.06 1.12
CA SER A 427 12.94 4.33 1.51
C SER A 427 11.99 5.53 1.32
N ASP A 428 10.89 5.37 0.57
CA ASP A 428 9.84 6.38 0.42
C ASP A 428 8.47 5.69 0.25
N ILE A 429 7.60 5.78 1.27
CA ILE A 429 6.26 5.12 1.28
C ILE A 429 5.40 5.62 0.13
N TRP A 430 5.48 6.92 -0.18
CA TRP A 430 4.70 7.54 -1.24
C TRP A 430 5.08 6.97 -2.61
N GLU A 431 6.37 7.04 -2.96
CA GLU A 431 6.86 6.63 -4.27
C GLU A 431 6.81 5.11 -4.46
N GLN A 432 6.58 4.33 -3.40
CA GLN A 432 6.67 2.87 -3.46
C GLN A 432 5.32 2.23 -3.13
N PHE A 433 5.04 1.93 -1.86
CA PHE A 433 3.80 1.25 -1.47
C PHE A 433 2.53 2.00 -1.91
N GLU A 434 2.40 3.29 -1.58
CA GLU A 434 1.18 4.05 -1.93
C GLU A 434 1.07 4.22 -3.44
N PHE A 435 2.18 4.47 -4.14
CA PHE A 435 2.17 4.59 -5.59
C PHE A 435 1.65 3.33 -6.27
N ILE A 436 2.18 2.16 -5.90
CA ILE A 436 1.74 0.86 -6.43
C ILE A 436 0.25 0.67 -6.14
N GLN A 437 -0.19 0.84 -4.89
CA GLN A 437 -1.59 0.62 -4.55
C GLN A 437 -2.52 1.59 -5.30
N ARG A 438 -2.16 2.87 -5.31
CA ARG A 438 -3.01 3.95 -5.82
C ARG A 438 -3.03 4.04 -7.34
N PHE A 439 -1.86 4.16 -7.96
CA PHE A 439 -1.75 4.46 -9.38
C PHE A 439 -1.61 3.22 -10.25
N TRP A 440 -1.27 2.08 -9.65
CA TRP A 440 -1.22 0.82 -10.38
C TRP A 440 -2.41 -0.08 -10.06
N SER A 441 -2.48 -0.62 -8.85
CA SER A 441 -3.51 -1.62 -8.50
C SER A 441 -4.93 -1.06 -8.57
N ASN A 442 -5.18 0.12 -8.00
CA ASN A 442 -6.51 0.75 -7.96
C ASN A 442 -6.88 1.50 -9.25
N HIS A 443 -5.92 1.79 -10.13
CA HIS A 443 -6.17 2.63 -11.29
C HIS A 443 -6.71 1.80 -12.47
N PRO A 444 -7.98 1.96 -12.89
CA PRO A 444 -8.60 1.09 -13.90
C PRO A 444 -8.07 1.29 -15.32
N ARG A 445 -7.29 2.35 -15.56
CA ARG A 445 -6.61 2.64 -16.84
C ARG A 445 -5.11 2.38 -16.81
N PHE A 446 -4.65 1.69 -15.78
CA PHE A 446 -3.30 1.18 -15.70
C PHE A 446 -3.36 -0.34 -15.70
N LEU A 447 -2.52 -1.09 -16.40
CA LEU A 447 -1.68 -0.70 -17.51
C LEU A 447 -2.46 -0.85 -18.81
N GLU A 448 -2.44 0.14 -19.69
CA GLU A 448 -3.13 0.08 -20.99
C GLU A 448 -2.16 -0.23 -22.14
N PRO A 449 -2.59 -1.03 -23.14
CA PRO A 449 -1.81 -1.30 -24.34
C PRO A 449 -1.51 -0.01 -25.11
N ASP A 450 -0.36 0.04 -25.80
CA ASP A 450 -0.06 1.15 -26.72
C ASP A 450 -0.93 1.03 -27.99
N ILE A 451 -2.13 1.62 -27.92
CA ILE A 451 -3.11 1.66 -29.01
C ILE A 451 -2.71 2.61 -30.14
N THR A 452 -1.65 3.42 -29.99
CA THR A 452 -1.31 4.46 -30.96
C THR A 452 -0.58 3.93 -32.19
N ASN A 453 -0.07 2.69 -32.14
CA ASN A 453 0.65 2.10 -33.25
C ASN A 453 0.46 0.59 -33.30
N THR A 454 -0.49 0.08 -34.10
CA THR A 454 -0.35 -1.17 -34.89
C THR A 454 -1.63 -1.58 -35.62
N ALA A 455 -1.43 -2.13 -36.81
CA ALA A 455 -2.41 -2.89 -37.57
C ALA A 455 -2.97 -4.14 -36.84
N LEU A 456 -2.50 -4.45 -35.61
CA LEU A 456 -2.91 -5.58 -34.77
C LEU A 456 -4.16 -5.33 -33.92
N LEU A 457 -4.57 -4.06 -33.75
CA LEU A 457 -5.76 -3.67 -32.97
C LEU A 457 -6.82 -2.94 -33.80
N LYS A 458 -6.70 -2.90 -35.14
CA LYS A 458 -7.73 -2.30 -36.02
C LYS A 458 -9.13 -2.93 -35.84
N ASP A 459 -9.20 -4.13 -35.25
CA ASP A 459 -10.44 -4.84 -34.88
C ASP A 459 -10.69 -4.99 -33.36
N SER A 460 -9.95 -4.29 -32.48
CA SER A 460 -10.13 -4.39 -31.01
C SER A 460 -11.35 -3.64 -30.49
N LYS A 461 -12.53 -3.82 -31.11
CA LYS A 461 -13.82 -3.29 -30.64
C LYS A 461 -14.17 -3.76 -29.21
N ASN A 462 -13.45 -4.76 -28.70
CA ASN A 462 -13.71 -5.37 -27.41
C ASN A 462 -12.92 -4.75 -26.25
N TYR A 463 -11.78 -4.08 -26.45
CA TYR A 463 -10.99 -3.57 -25.33
C TYR A 463 -11.47 -2.17 -24.91
N ASP A 464 -12.05 -2.03 -23.71
CA ASP A 464 -12.48 -0.75 -23.15
C ASP A 464 -11.47 -0.18 -22.15
N ARG A 465 -11.09 -0.96 -21.14
CA ARG A 465 -10.12 -0.60 -20.10
C ARG A 465 -9.50 -1.85 -19.47
N THR A 466 -8.39 -1.67 -18.78
CA THR A 466 -7.71 -2.73 -18.01
C THR A 466 -8.56 -3.19 -16.83
N GLY A 467 -9.11 -2.23 -16.07
CA GLY A 467 -9.80 -2.48 -14.81
C GLY A 467 -8.87 -2.54 -13.60
N LEU A 468 -9.47 -2.77 -12.43
CA LEU A 468 -8.74 -2.99 -11.18
C LEU A 468 -7.81 -4.20 -11.26
N ASP A 469 -6.72 -4.16 -10.49
CA ASP A 469 -5.96 -5.36 -10.15
C ASP A 469 -6.90 -6.42 -9.55
N ALA A 470 -6.85 -7.63 -10.10
CA ALA A 470 -7.80 -8.70 -9.77
C ALA A 470 -7.67 -9.25 -8.34
N VAL A 471 -6.55 -8.97 -7.66
CA VAL A 471 -6.25 -9.45 -6.31
C VAL A 471 -6.29 -8.30 -5.30
N SER A 472 -5.46 -7.27 -5.51
CA SER A 472 -5.25 -6.18 -4.55
C SER A 472 -5.90 -4.86 -4.95
N GLY A 473 -6.61 -4.81 -6.09
CA GLY A 473 -7.34 -3.62 -6.51
C GLY A 473 -8.50 -3.35 -5.56
N GLN A 474 -8.56 -2.12 -5.06
CA GLN A 474 -9.58 -1.67 -4.12
C GLN A 474 -10.51 -0.66 -4.76
N SER A 475 -11.80 -0.83 -4.47
CA SER A 475 -12.86 0.12 -4.78
C SER A 475 -13.92 0.05 -3.68
N GLN A 476 -14.57 1.18 -3.40
CA GLN A 476 -15.71 1.22 -2.49
C GLN A 476 -17.00 1.35 -3.33
N PRO A 477 -18.06 0.59 -3.02
CA PRO A 477 -19.32 0.69 -3.74
C PRO A 477 -19.85 2.12 -3.79
N ASN A 478 -20.20 2.59 -4.99
CA ASN A 478 -20.75 3.93 -5.25
C ASN A 478 -19.84 5.12 -4.86
N GLN A 479 -18.57 4.86 -4.54
CA GLN A 479 -17.60 5.92 -4.27
C GLN A 479 -16.79 6.19 -5.53
N SER A 480 -16.96 7.39 -6.10
CA SER A 480 -16.08 7.85 -7.16
C SER A 480 -14.68 8.08 -6.60
N ASP A 481 -13.68 7.69 -7.40
CA ASP A 481 -12.31 8.04 -7.15
C ASP A 481 -12.11 9.55 -7.42
N PRO A 482 -11.62 10.34 -6.43
CA PRO A 482 -11.46 11.78 -6.59
C PRO A 482 -10.42 12.20 -7.65
N LEU A 483 -9.52 11.30 -8.09
CA LEU A 483 -8.52 11.62 -9.11
C LEU A 483 -9.02 11.44 -10.54
N ILE A 484 -9.89 10.45 -10.77
CA ILE A 484 -10.38 10.10 -12.11
C ILE A 484 -11.87 10.41 -12.31
N ASP A 485 -12.56 10.83 -11.25
CA ASP A 485 -13.99 11.19 -11.25
C ASP A 485 -14.89 10.04 -11.78
N GLU A 486 -14.49 8.80 -11.51
CA GLU A 486 -15.23 7.59 -11.85
C GLU A 486 -15.14 6.57 -10.72
N VAL A 487 -16.16 5.72 -10.57
CA VAL A 487 -16.09 4.55 -9.68
C VAL A 487 -15.15 3.53 -10.34
N PRO A 488 -14.01 3.15 -9.72
CA PRO A 488 -13.14 2.13 -10.28
C PRO A 488 -13.86 0.80 -10.41
N LYS A 489 -13.71 0.13 -11.57
CA LYS A 489 -14.42 -1.12 -11.89
C LYS A 489 -13.46 -2.29 -12.13
N PRO A 490 -13.90 -3.53 -11.83
CA PRO A 490 -13.20 -4.75 -12.22
C PRO A 490 -12.96 -4.85 -13.72
N ALA A 491 -12.03 -5.71 -14.12
CA ALA A 491 -11.74 -5.99 -15.52
C ALA A 491 -12.87 -6.79 -16.19
N HIS A 492 -13.25 -6.41 -17.41
CA HIS A 492 -14.18 -7.19 -18.24
C HIS A 492 -13.48 -7.92 -19.40
N ASN A 493 -12.28 -7.47 -19.79
CA ASN A 493 -11.55 -8.03 -20.93
C ASN A 493 -10.67 -9.18 -20.47
N TRP A 494 -11.09 -10.40 -20.81
CA TRP A 494 -10.37 -11.61 -20.44
C TRP A 494 -9.91 -12.38 -21.67
N LEU A 495 -8.78 -13.08 -21.52
CA LEU A 495 -8.22 -13.92 -22.55
C LEU A 495 -9.02 -15.22 -22.63
N LYS A 496 -9.69 -15.47 -23.76
CA LYS A 496 -10.37 -16.76 -23.96
C LYS A 496 -9.37 -17.85 -24.36
N GLU A 497 -8.51 -17.54 -25.32
CA GLU A 497 -7.50 -18.43 -25.87
C GLU A 497 -6.20 -17.63 -26.02
N ARG A 498 -5.05 -18.24 -25.73
CA ARG A 498 -3.75 -17.57 -25.82
C ARG A 498 -3.48 -17.07 -27.24
N ASP A 499 -2.83 -15.91 -27.32
CA ASP A 499 -2.47 -15.23 -28.56
C ASP A 499 -3.68 -14.81 -29.43
N GLN A 500 -4.91 -14.91 -28.90
CA GLN A 500 -6.14 -14.44 -29.54
C GLN A 500 -6.69 -13.19 -28.83
N PRO A 501 -7.46 -12.33 -29.53
CA PRO A 501 -8.08 -11.15 -28.93
C PRO A 501 -8.93 -11.49 -27.70
N THR A 502 -8.97 -10.56 -26.74
CA THR A 502 -9.79 -10.69 -25.53
C THR A 502 -11.29 -10.62 -25.84
N VAL A 503 -12.08 -11.20 -24.93
CA VAL A 503 -13.54 -11.17 -24.95
C VAL A 503 -14.06 -10.47 -23.70
N LYS A 504 -15.20 -9.79 -23.84
CA LYS A 504 -15.89 -9.17 -22.70
C LYS A 504 -16.67 -10.23 -21.93
N ILE A 505 -16.33 -10.39 -20.65
CA ILE A 505 -16.99 -11.30 -19.73
C ILE A 505 -17.50 -10.51 -18.52
N ASP A 506 -18.77 -10.72 -18.19
CA ASP A 506 -19.41 -10.18 -16.99
C ASP A 506 -19.15 -11.10 -15.79
N VAL A 507 -17.90 -11.11 -15.31
CA VAL A 507 -17.48 -11.77 -14.06
C VAL A 507 -16.74 -10.74 -13.22
N ASN A 508 -17.26 -10.48 -12.02
CA ASN A 508 -16.59 -9.61 -11.07
C ASN A 508 -15.43 -10.34 -10.40
N PHE A 509 -14.21 -10.08 -10.88
CA PHE A 509 -12.97 -10.62 -10.33
C PHE A 509 -12.14 -9.49 -9.69
N ALA A 510 -12.62 -8.96 -8.56
CA ALA A 510 -11.90 -7.97 -7.74
C ALA A 510 -12.46 -7.93 -6.30
N ASN A 511 -11.84 -7.15 -5.41
CA ASN A 511 -12.29 -6.92 -4.03
C ASN A 511 -12.39 -8.19 -3.14
N PHE A 512 -11.48 -9.16 -3.31
CA PHE A 512 -11.39 -10.35 -2.44
C PHE A 512 -10.52 -10.14 -1.19
N VAL A 513 -9.87 -8.99 -1.11
CA VAL A 513 -8.99 -8.60 -0.02
C VAL A 513 -9.57 -7.38 0.68
N THR A 514 -9.74 -7.46 1.99
CA THR A 514 -10.30 -6.38 2.81
C THR A 514 -9.27 -5.92 3.84
N LEU A 515 -8.97 -4.62 3.85
CA LEU A 515 -8.15 -4.02 4.91
C LEU A 515 -8.89 -4.07 6.25
N LYS A 516 -8.26 -4.65 7.27
CA LYS A 516 -8.74 -4.69 8.65
C LYS A 516 -8.04 -3.71 9.57
N GLY A 517 -6.97 -3.07 9.09
CA GLY A 517 -6.23 -2.06 9.81
C GLY A 517 -4.75 -2.13 9.54
N GLY A 518 -4.03 -1.11 9.96
CA GLY A 518 -2.59 -1.03 9.76
C GLY A 518 -2.00 0.26 10.30
N GLU A 519 -0.69 0.40 10.11
CA GLU A 519 0.05 1.62 10.43
C GLU A 519 1.35 1.72 9.63
N TYR A 520 1.88 2.93 9.51
CA TYR A 520 3.23 3.17 8.99
C TYR A 520 4.24 3.32 10.12
N PHE A 521 5.37 2.64 9.96
CA PHE A 521 6.47 2.65 10.91
C PHE A 521 7.77 3.03 10.23
N PHE A 522 8.75 3.42 11.04
CA PHE A 522 10.15 3.43 10.68
C PHE A 522 10.91 2.46 11.58
N SER A 523 11.75 1.63 10.98
CA SER A 523 12.66 0.72 11.68
C SER A 523 14.02 1.41 11.84
N PRO A 524 14.32 2.00 13.00
CA PRO A 524 15.54 2.77 13.19
C PRO A 524 16.78 1.91 13.28
N SER A 525 17.94 2.55 13.32
CA SER A 525 19.20 1.88 13.62
C SER A 525 19.22 1.35 15.06
N ILE A 526 20.01 0.30 15.28
CA ILE A 526 20.20 -0.29 16.60
C ILE A 526 20.91 0.71 17.53
N SER A 527 21.86 1.49 17.01
CA SER A 527 22.57 2.54 17.75
C SER A 527 21.65 3.65 18.25
N PHE A 528 20.66 4.07 17.47
CA PHE A 528 19.63 5.01 17.91
C PHE A 528 18.90 4.46 19.14
N LEU A 529 18.40 3.21 19.05
CA LEU A 529 17.66 2.59 20.15
C LEU A 529 18.53 2.44 21.40
N LYS A 530 19.80 2.05 21.25
CA LYS A 530 20.77 1.96 22.35
C LYS A 530 20.99 3.31 23.04
N ASN A 531 21.06 4.39 22.27
CA ASN A 531 21.36 5.73 22.79
C ASN A 531 20.13 6.54 23.20
N LEU A 532 18.92 6.00 23.01
CA LEU A 532 17.65 6.67 23.26
C LEU A 532 17.55 7.39 24.63
N PRO A 533 18.06 6.85 25.77
CA PRO A 533 18.00 7.52 27.07
C PRO A 533 18.86 8.79 27.17
N ASN A 534 19.82 8.99 26.27
CA ASN A 534 20.75 10.11 26.28
C ASN A 534 20.42 11.18 25.22
N LEU A 535 19.44 10.92 24.36
CA LEU A 535 19.05 11.86 23.32
C LEU A 535 18.21 13.01 23.91
N PRO A 536 18.40 14.25 23.43
CA PRO A 536 17.65 15.40 23.92
C PRO A 536 16.15 15.23 23.63
N GLU A 537 15.33 15.64 24.59
CA GLU A 537 13.87 15.55 24.49
C GLU A 537 13.28 16.88 24.04
N ASP A 538 12.41 16.83 23.04
CA ASP A 538 11.68 17.98 22.51
C ASP A 538 10.22 17.58 22.31
N PHE A 539 9.37 17.97 23.27
CA PHE A 539 7.93 17.71 23.24
C PHE A 539 7.14 18.88 22.67
N THR A 540 7.77 19.74 21.86
CA THR A 540 7.06 20.82 21.18
C THR A 540 5.93 20.21 20.36
N PRO A 541 4.65 20.55 20.64
CA PRO A 541 3.54 20.01 19.91
C PRO A 541 3.68 20.31 18.42
N ALA A 542 3.28 19.36 17.58
CA ALA A 542 3.13 19.65 16.16
C ALA A 542 2.16 20.83 16.01
N PRO A 543 2.42 21.77 15.08
CA PRO A 543 1.44 22.78 14.72
C PRO A 543 0.11 22.11 14.40
N ILE A 544 -0.95 22.72 14.92
CA ILE A 544 -2.32 22.32 14.64
C ILE A 544 -2.54 22.36 13.12
N GLN A 545 -2.79 21.21 12.49
CA GLN A 545 -2.84 21.06 11.03
C GLN A 545 -4.18 21.51 10.45
N GLU A 546 -4.27 22.76 9.97
CA GLU A 546 -5.50 23.32 9.39
C GLU A 546 -6.06 22.47 8.23
N PRO A 547 -7.40 22.46 8.02
CA PRO A 547 -7.98 21.74 6.90
C PRO A 547 -7.52 22.40 5.59
N GLU A 548 -6.97 21.60 4.69
CA GLU A 548 -6.49 22.07 3.39
C GLU A 548 -7.21 21.32 2.28
N PRO A 549 -7.60 21.99 1.18
CA PRO A 549 -8.18 21.33 0.03
C PRO A 549 -7.30 20.19 -0.50
N ALA A 550 -7.96 19.13 -0.93
CA ALA A 550 -7.39 17.85 -1.37
C ALA A 550 -6.66 17.03 -0.29
N LYS A 551 -6.75 17.38 1.00
CA LYS A 551 -6.16 16.60 2.11
C LYS A 551 -7.22 15.99 3.00
N THR A 552 -6.84 14.98 3.77
CA THR A 552 -7.65 14.56 4.91
C THR A 552 -7.39 15.46 6.10
N TYR A 553 -8.41 15.60 6.95
CA TYR A 553 -8.40 16.41 8.14
C TYR A 553 -8.99 15.61 9.31
N VAL A 554 -8.29 15.63 10.44
CA VAL A 554 -8.77 15.02 11.67
C VAL A 554 -9.64 16.04 12.41
N VAL A 555 -10.92 15.74 12.55
CA VAL A 555 -11.92 16.56 13.24
C VAL A 555 -11.44 16.82 14.67
N ARG A 556 -11.46 18.09 15.07
CA ARG A 556 -11.06 18.53 16.40
C ARG A 556 -12.27 18.78 17.28
N GLN A 557 -12.02 18.91 18.59
CA GLN A 557 -13.05 19.35 19.52
C GLN A 557 -13.58 20.74 19.13
N GLY A 558 -14.90 20.85 18.98
CA GLY A 558 -15.58 22.09 18.61
C GLY A 558 -15.71 22.33 17.11
N ASP A 559 -15.24 21.42 16.26
CA ASP A 559 -15.47 21.50 14.83
C ASP A 559 -16.92 21.17 14.44
N ASP A 560 -17.40 21.87 13.42
CA ASP A 560 -18.54 21.51 12.56
C ASP A 560 -18.11 21.65 11.08
N LEU A 561 -18.90 21.10 10.16
CA LEU A 561 -18.53 21.11 8.73
C LEU A 561 -18.42 22.53 8.15
N SER A 562 -19.22 23.48 8.64
CA SER A 562 -19.20 24.88 8.18
C SER A 562 -17.94 25.60 8.60
N ASN A 563 -17.49 25.41 9.84
CA ASN A 563 -16.26 25.97 10.36
C ASN A 563 -15.03 25.32 9.72
N ILE A 564 -15.05 24.01 9.45
CA ILE A 564 -14.00 23.34 8.67
C ILE A 564 -13.96 23.93 7.25
N SER A 565 -15.10 24.08 6.59
CA SER A 565 -15.22 24.70 5.26
C SER A 565 -14.68 26.13 5.24
N GLN A 566 -15.04 26.93 6.25
CA GLN A 566 -14.56 28.31 6.41
C GLN A 566 -13.03 28.36 6.51
N ARG A 567 -12.40 27.45 7.26
CA ARG A 567 -10.93 27.40 7.39
C ARG A 567 -10.24 26.84 6.13
N ALA A 568 -10.87 25.88 5.45
CA ALA A 568 -10.29 25.24 4.26
C ALA A 568 -10.39 26.09 2.99
N TYR A 569 -11.53 26.75 2.79
CA TYR A 569 -11.88 27.42 1.54
C TYR A 569 -12.05 28.93 1.69
N GLY A 570 -12.07 29.44 2.92
CA GLY A 570 -12.43 30.83 3.20
C GLY A 570 -13.94 31.10 3.18
N ASP A 571 -14.78 30.06 3.08
CA ASP A 571 -16.24 30.17 3.01
C ASP A 571 -16.93 28.94 3.63
N GLY A 572 -17.79 29.18 4.62
CA GLY A 572 -18.54 28.13 5.31
C GLY A 572 -19.65 27.48 4.47
N SER A 573 -20.09 28.09 3.36
CA SER A 573 -21.15 27.56 2.50
C SER A 573 -20.79 26.23 1.81
N TYR A 574 -19.50 25.97 1.58
CA TYR A 574 -19.03 24.73 0.96
C TYR A 574 -19.06 23.50 1.88
N PHE A 575 -19.66 23.59 3.08
CA PHE A 575 -19.78 22.45 4.00
C PHE A 575 -20.48 21.24 3.36
N THR A 576 -21.43 21.45 2.44
CA THR A 576 -22.14 20.33 1.79
C THR A 576 -21.23 19.57 0.82
N LEU A 577 -20.22 20.23 0.24
CA LEU A 577 -19.20 19.58 -0.57
C LEU A 577 -18.35 18.63 0.30
N ILE A 578 -17.97 19.09 1.49
CA ILE A 578 -17.28 18.24 2.47
C ILE A 578 -18.20 17.10 2.89
N TYR A 579 -19.48 17.35 3.20
CA TYR A 579 -20.41 16.29 3.61
C TYR A 579 -20.55 15.19 2.55
N GLU A 580 -20.84 15.53 1.30
CA GLU A 580 -21.08 14.55 0.24
C GLU A 580 -19.81 13.72 -0.06
N ALA A 581 -18.62 14.33 0.00
CA ALA A 581 -17.35 13.62 -0.15
C ALA A 581 -17.05 12.65 1.01
N ASN A 582 -17.69 12.85 2.17
CA ASN A 582 -17.45 12.09 3.40
C ASN A 582 -18.68 11.34 3.90
N LYS A 583 -19.74 11.22 3.10
CA LYS A 583 -21.02 10.67 3.52
C LYS A 583 -20.92 9.23 4.04
N ASN A 584 -20.00 8.46 3.48
CA ASN A 584 -19.65 7.10 3.92
C ASN A 584 -19.02 7.06 5.33
N VAL A 585 -18.37 8.14 5.76
CA VAL A 585 -17.74 8.26 7.08
C VAL A 585 -18.65 8.96 8.09
N ILE A 586 -19.41 9.98 7.66
CA ILE A 586 -20.28 10.80 8.52
C ILE A 586 -21.64 10.12 8.76
N GLY A 587 -22.13 9.34 7.79
CA GLY A 587 -23.48 8.77 7.81
C GLY A 587 -24.54 9.76 7.31
N SER A 588 -25.81 9.48 7.62
CA SER A 588 -26.96 10.23 7.09
C SER A 588 -27.17 11.62 7.69
N ASN A 589 -26.54 11.94 8.83
CA ASN A 589 -26.67 13.22 9.50
C ASN A 589 -25.36 14.04 9.38
N PRO A 590 -25.33 15.17 8.65
CA PRO A 590 -24.13 16.00 8.49
C PRO A 590 -23.61 16.61 9.81
N ASN A 591 -24.46 16.70 10.84
CA ASN A 591 -24.08 17.25 12.14
C ASN A 591 -23.50 16.21 13.12
N SER A 592 -23.32 14.97 12.68
CA SER A 592 -22.85 13.86 13.54
C SER A 592 -21.33 13.66 13.53
N ILE A 593 -20.55 14.70 13.17
CA ILE A 593 -19.10 14.58 13.21
C ILE A 593 -18.57 14.53 14.65
N VAL A 594 -17.50 13.76 14.88
CA VAL A 594 -16.91 13.59 16.22
C VAL A 594 -15.40 13.83 16.21
N PRO A 595 -14.80 14.33 17.32
CA PRO A 595 -13.36 14.49 17.42
C PRO A 595 -12.60 13.18 17.13
N GLY A 596 -11.53 13.28 16.34
CA GLY A 596 -10.75 12.13 15.86
C GLY A 596 -11.29 11.49 14.57
N GLN A 597 -12.49 11.85 14.11
CA GLN A 597 -13.00 11.41 12.82
C GLN A 597 -12.17 12.02 11.68
N ILE A 598 -11.91 11.26 10.63
CA ILE A 598 -11.07 11.67 9.50
C ILE A 598 -11.96 12.00 8.32
N LEU A 599 -11.87 13.24 7.82
CA LEU A 599 -12.65 13.74 6.70
C LEU A 599 -11.73 14.12 5.55
N TYR A 600 -12.04 13.72 4.32
CA TYR A 600 -11.46 14.27 3.11
C TYR A 600 -11.99 15.67 2.83
N ILE A 601 -11.10 16.63 2.64
CA ILE A 601 -11.42 17.99 2.24
C ILE A 601 -11.29 18.04 0.70
N PRO A 602 -12.39 18.02 -0.08
CA PRO A 602 -12.31 17.99 -1.54
C PRO A 602 -11.71 19.27 -2.13
N LEU A 603 -11.29 19.24 -3.39
CA LEU A 603 -11.01 20.49 -4.11
C LEU A 603 -12.30 21.23 -4.42
N LEU A 604 -12.24 22.56 -4.35
CA LEU A 604 -13.21 23.38 -5.07
C LEU A 604 -12.93 23.20 -6.56
N ASP A 605 -13.85 22.54 -7.26
CA ASP A 605 -13.77 22.47 -8.71
C ASP A 605 -13.82 23.90 -9.27
N LYS A 606 -12.75 24.37 -9.91
CA LYS A 606 -12.69 25.73 -10.49
C LYS A 606 -13.62 25.90 -11.69
N LYS A 607 -14.18 24.83 -12.23
CA LYS A 607 -15.37 24.88 -13.09
C LYS A 607 -16.64 24.94 -12.24
N GLN A 608 -16.64 25.79 -11.21
CA GLN A 608 -17.88 26.07 -10.51
C GLN A 608 -18.88 26.60 -11.54
N PRO A 609 -20.16 26.16 -11.47
CA PRO A 609 -21.20 26.77 -12.28
C PRO A 609 -21.15 28.28 -12.04
N LYS A 610 -21.14 29.08 -13.10
CA LYS A 610 -21.13 30.55 -13.01
C LYS A 610 -22.37 31.11 -13.68
N PRO A 611 -22.99 32.15 -13.12
CA PRO A 611 -24.07 32.88 -13.79
C PRO A 611 -23.62 33.29 -15.20
N GLY A 612 -24.43 32.96 -16.21
CA GLY A 612 -24.16 33.19 -17.63
C GLY A 612 -23.42 32.08 -18.38
N GLU A 613 -22.99 31.00 -17.71
CA GLU A 613 -22.27 29.88 -18.35
C GLU A 613 -23.11 28.60 -18.44
N ARG A 614 -22.66 27.65 -19.27
CA ARG A 614 -23.18 26.28 -19.29
C ARG A 614 -22.34 25.41 -18.38
N TYR A 615 -23.00 24.57 -17.59
CA TYR A 615 -22.40 23.66 -16.64
C TYR A 615 -22.76 22.21 -16.97
N VAL A 616 -21.77 21.32 -16.96
CA VAL A 616 -22.00 19.88 -17.13
C VAL A 616 -22.20 19.27 -15.75
N VAL A 617 -23.40 18.75 -15.49
CA VAL A 617 -23.81 18.06 -14.26
C VAL A 617 -22.82 16.94 -13.97
N LYS A 618 -22.31 16.91 -12.74
CA LYS A 618 -21.40 15.90 -12.23
C LYS A 618 -22.13 14.89 -11.36
N TYR A 619 -21.45 13.79 -11.06
CA TYR A 619 -21.97 12.80 -10.14
C TYR A 619 -22.17 13.41 -8.74
N GLY A 620 -23.37 13.24 -8.17
CA GLY A 620 -23.74 13.80 -6.86
C GLY A 620 -24.23 15.24 -6.88
N ASP A 621 -24.31 15.90 -8.05
CA ASP A 621 -24.91 17.21 -8.14
C ASP A 621 -26.42 17.17 -7.88
N THR A 622 -26.90 18.23 -7.25
CA THR A 622 -28.32 18.61 -7.18
C THR A 622 -28.44 20.04 -7.69
N LEU A 623 -29.62 20.45 -8.14
CA LEU A 623 -29.83 21.86 -8.53
C LEU A 623 -29.54 22.82 -7.36
N PHE A 624 -29.78 22.39 -6.13
CA PHE A 624 -29.42 23.11 -4.92
C PHE A 624 -27.90 23.32 -4.82
N LEU A 625 -27.11 22.26 -4.97
CA LEU A 625 -25.65 22.35 -4.92
C LEU A 625 -25.07 23.17 -6.07
N ILE A 626 -25.68 23.09 -7.26
CA ILE A 626 -25.26 23.91 -8.40
C ILE A 626 -25.57 25.38 -8.13
N ALA A 627 -26.74 25.70 -7.56
CA ALA A 627 -27.10 27.07 -7.19
C ALA A 627 -26.25 27.63 -6.05
N GLU A 628 -25.95 26.82 -5.03
CA GLU A 628 -25.06 27.18 -3.93
C GLU A 628 -23.68 27.54 -4.47
N ARG A 629 -23.12 26.71 -5.37
CA ARG A 629 -21.82 26.98 -6.00
C ARG A 629 -21.86 28.17 -6.97
N ALA A 630 -22.98 28.42 -7.66
CA ALA A 630 -23.06 29.48 -8.67
C ALA A 630 -23.37 30.86 -8.10
N TYR A 631 -24.22 30.91 -7.08
CA TYR A 631 -24.79 32.15 -6.58
C TYR A 631 -24.46 32.41 -5.11
N GLY A 632 -23.88 31.44 -4.40
CA GLY A 632 -23.72 31.48 -2.95
C GLY A 632 -25.03 31.32 -2.18
N ASP A 633 -26.09 30.81 -2.84
CA ASP A 633 -27.39 30.54 -2.23
C ASP A 633 -28.11 29.40 -2.98
N GLY A 634 -28.12 28.22 -2.38
CA GLY A 634 -28.73 27.00 -2.91
C GLY A 634 -30.25 27.11 -3.06
N ASN A 635 -30.92 28.04 -2.38
CA ASN A 635 -32.35 28.30 -2.57
C ASN A 635 -32.65 28.87 -3.97
N LEU A 636 -31.64 29.32 -4.71
CA LEU A 636 -31.77 29.79 -6.10
C LEU A 636 -31.84 28.63 -7.12
N TYR A 637 -31.89 27.37 -6.67
CA TYR A 637 -32.01 26.20 -7.54
C TYR A 637 -33.19 26.27 -8.52
N GLN A 638 -34.30 26.91 -8.10
CA GLN A 638 -35.48 27.07 -8.94
C GLN A 638 -35.17 27.89 -10.21
N ARG A 639 -34.25 28.85 -10.14
CA ARG A 639 -33.83 29.65 -11.30
C ARG A 639 -33.12 28.79 -12.34
N ILE A 640 -32.25 27.89 -11.88
CA ILE A 640 -31.58 26.92 -12.74
C ILE A 640 -32.60 25.94 -13.32
N TYR A 641 -33.54 25.43 -12.50
CA TYR A 641 -34.57 24.52 -12.99
C TYR A 641 -35.40 25.15 -14.11
N ASP A 642 -35.92 26.36 -13.88
CA ASP A 642 -36.81 27.04 -14.83
C ASP A 642 -36.12 27.32 -16.18
N ALA A 643 -34.82 27.63 -16.17
CA ALA A 643 -34.04 27.82 -17.38
C ALA A 643 -33.68 26.51 -18.12
N ASN A 644 -33.86 25.36 -17.48
CA ASN A 644 -33.47 24.05 -18.01
C ASN A 644 -34.60 23.02 -18.03
N ARG A 645 -35.86 23.43 -17.86
CA ARG A 645 -37.01 22.52 -17.81
C ARG A 645 -37.07 21.53 -18.98
N ASP A 646 -36.72 21.99 -20.18
CA ASP A 646 -36.72 21.15 -21.38
C ASP A 646 -35.65 20.05 -21.35
N THR A 647 -34.55 20.28 -20.62
CA THR A 647 -33.44 19.33 -20.48
C THR A 647 -33.64 18.40 -19.28
N ILE A 648 -34.21 18.91 -18.18
CA ILE A 648 -34.38 18.17 -16.91
C ILE A 648 -35.69 17.37 -16.88
N GLY A 649 -36.74 17.87 -17.53
CA GLY A 649 -38.08 17.30 -17.48
C GLY A 649 -38.92 17.81 -16.30
N PRO A 650 -40.09 17.19 -16.03
CA PRO A 650 -41.08 17.70 -15.08
C PRO A 650 -40.67 17.60 -13.61
N ASP A 651 -39.60 16.87 -13.30
CA ASP A 651 -39.10 16.70 -11.93
C ASP A 651 -37.73 17.39 -11.77
N PRO A 652 -37.62 18.44 -10.93
CA PRO A 652 -36.37 19.18 -10.70
C PRO A 652 -35.27 18.36 -10.00
N THR A 653 -35.59 17.18 -9.46
CA THR A 653 -34.61 16.30 -8.81
C THR A 653 -33.96 15.29 -9.79
N SER A 654 -34.46 15.19 -11.02
CA SER A 654 -34.10 14.15 -11.99
C SER A 654 -32.87 14.44 -12.86
N ILE A 655 -31.96 15.34 -12.42
CA ILE A 655 -30.73 15.64 -13.19
C ILE A 655 -29.78 14.44 -13.22
N GLN A 656 -29.06 14.27 -14.34
CA GLN A 656 -28.16 13.13 -14.58
C GLN A 656 -26.73 13.61 -14.87
N PRO A 657 -25.69 12.91 -14.38
CA PRO A 657 -24.31 13.22 -14.73
C PRO A 657 -24.08 13.25 -16.24
N GLY A 658 -23.37 14.28 -16.73
CA GLY A 658 -23.14 14.55 -18.14
C GLY A 658 -24.17 15.45 -18.81
N GLN A 659 -25.33 15.72 -18.19
CA GLN A 659 -26.29 16.71 -18.70
C GLN A 659 -25.67 18.12 -18.68
N THR A 660 -25.97 18.94 -19.69
CA THR A 660 -25.47 20.32 -19.73
C THR A 660 -26.61 21.29 -19.40
N LEU A 661 -26.47 22.04 -18.31
CA LEU A 661 -27.43 23.03 -17.83
C LEU A 661 -26.92 24.46 -18.10
N VAL A 662 -27.83 25.37 -18.42
CA VAL A 662 -27.60 26.81 -18.40
C VAL A 662 -27.67 27.29 -16.95
N ILE A 663 -26.72 28.11 -16.52
CA ILE A 663 -26.73 28.75 -15.20
C ILE A 663 -27.13 30.22 -15.41
N PRO A 664 -28.39 30.61 -15.14
CA PRO A 664 -28.91 31.93 -15.48
C PRO A 664 -28.26 33.11 -14.75
#